data_AF-A0AAQ4RPE2-F1
#
_entry.id   AF-A0AAQ4RPE2-F1
#
_cell.length_a   1.000
_cell.length_b   1.000
_cell.length_c   1.000
_cell.angle_alpha   90.00
_cell.angle_beta   90.00
_cell.angle_gamma   90.00
#
_symmetry.space_group_name_H-M   'P 1'
#
loop_
_entity.id
_entity.type
_entity.pdbx_description
1 polymer ?
#
loop_
_entity_poly.entity_id
_entity_poly.type
_entity_poly.pdbx_seq_one_letter_code
_entity_poly.pdbx_strand_id
1 'polypeptide(L)'
;MRTERCSISEGIQVDCSAKEPMEGESSATPCTGPKLVAHPRAKSKVWKYFGFDTDANGFILRWKRIYCRVCMSQIAYSGNTSNLSYHLEKNHPLEFNEFVKSNTDQMREAFATAIPRIKKEPSGLHSKPPSQDPNSRQGSESDNRRHSDLTVAVITFICEGLYPVSLVEEPTFRSLMSTVDPGYSLPSQREVAVKMLPQMYCRTRDMVFSELVGVVNCGVSTDLWHCQTQNRTYISLSMHSVNYDCTIGFSMINRCLKTFEVQGDNTAKNITRAMHEAFVEWGITHKVTGATTNGSVDVVKACSLLELSVEMPCLGHAINRAVDEAFQLPQVDSFFACCRKLVDHFKEPTLYLLKEKQKQHGLTQCALITDRTRSWLATLAMLERLKEQQIAITATLRESSSSHNFTFDGPQWSLLDGLIKVLQPFKVVTNMITHCSYPTISMVRPLLHMLLDTTLKVKEGDLKDISKTKEVISKVLSTTYSRNTQLSQEISTFLNIATFLDPRYKKLPFLSLHEHSKVESNIIEECKAILEKQIAEQPCLDDYSWVCDEPPNKKPAPLRKHTGSSIQDNPLAAIFCQSDTEQNQEELHAQVLEELGNYKCQRVLGLNEDPLLWWSTHAPLFPTLSKVLQKYWCVPATSVPCHRMFNSSGTALFVLPRQNGRVAVVTGGTRGMGYETARHLASLGMHVVIAGNEREEGAAAVRTFQEEGVEGKVEFVFLDLTSLKSVRQFAQAFADRGLPLHVLVNNAGTMMVPERQTEDGFEFHFTLNYLGHFLLTNLLLDTLKRSGRPGRCSRIINMSSATHFAGVVDMEDLNKRICYSSHAAYSQSKLALVLFTYYLQEQLAAGGFPVTVNAVDPGMVDTALYDNLWSLAQAMKKPVAKTLFRTPAEGASISIYAAASSELEGVGACYLYNSHRIQSSDSSYDSELQAELWKKSCELVGIRDSCTSYQSTA
;
A
#
# COMPACT_ATOMS: atom_id res chain seq x y z
N MET A 1 -2.12 4.65 -67.40
CA MET A 1 -0.81 4.22 -67.92
C MET A 1 -0.41 2.96 -67.14
N ARG A 2 -0.22 1.83 -67.86
CA ARG A 2 0.47 0.54 -67.54
C ARG A 2 0.59 0.14 -66.05
N THR A 3 -0.10 -0.86 -65.48
CA THR A 3 -0.08 -2.35 -65.64
C THR A 3 1.28 -3.05 -65.67
N GLU A 4 1.43 -4.02 -64.74
CA GLU A 4 2.07 -5.38 -64.80
C GLU A 4 2.90 -5.69 -63.53
N ARG A 5 3.05 -6.91 -62.97
CA ARG A 5 2.47 -8.29 -62.94
C ARG A 5 3.33 -9.04 -61.88
N CYS A 6 2.78 -9.76 -60.89
CA CYS A 6 2.34 -11.17 -60.84
C CYS A 6 3.47 -12.25 -60.75
N SER A 7 3.36 -13.20 -59.79
CA SER A 7 3.64 -14.68 -59.81
C SER A 7 3.78 -15.22 -58.36
N ILE A 8 2.92 -16.06 -57.75
CA ILE A 8 2.60 -17.52 -57.94
C ILE A 8 3.80 -18.42 -57.54
N SER A 9 3.76 -19.60 -56.90
CA SER A 9 2.92 -20.41 -55.97
C SER A 9 3.67 -21.75 -55.73
N GLU A 10 3.08 -22.72 -55.00
CA GLU A 10 3.44 -24.15 -54.78
C GLU A 10 4.22 -24.46 -53.46
N GLY A 11 3.91 -25.48 -52.65
CA GLY A 11 2.90 -26.54 -52.69
C GLY A 11 3.43 -27.87 -52.11
N ILE A 12 2.64 -28.50 -51.21
CA ILE A 12 2.42 -29.96 -51.03
C ILE A 12 3.13 -30.73 -49.87
N GLN A 13 2.28 -31.53 -49.20
CA GLN A 13 2.36 -32.49 -48.08
C GLN A 13 3.31 -33.68 -48.26
N VAL A 14 3.69 -34.37 -47.17
CA VAL A 14 3.71 -35.86 -47.08
C VAL A 14 3.41 -36.35 -45.63
N ASP A 15 2.80 -37.53 -45.59
CA ASP A 15 2.03 -38.23 -44.56
C ASP A 15 2.83 -39.22 -43.66
N CYS A 16 2.12 -39.80 -42.70
CA CYS A 16 2.49 -40.69 -41.58
C CYS A 16 3.11 -42.07 -41.96
N SER A 17 3.83 -42.71 -41.02
CA SER A 17 3.54 -44.05 -40.43
C SER A 17 4.77 -44.83 -39.92
N ALA A 18 4.52 -45.69 -38.92
CA ALA A 18 5.44 -46.39 -38.03
C ALA A 18 5.99 -47.74 -38.57
N LYS A 19 7.09 -48.26 -37.99
CA LYS A 19 7.36 -49.70 -37.73
C LYS A 19 8.67 -49.95 -36.95
N GLU A 20 8.56 -50.71 -35.86
CA GLU A 20 9.56 -51.55 -35.17
C GLU A 20 9.56 -52.99 -35.78
N PRO A 21 10.32 -54.03 -35.31
CA PRO A 21 11.71 -54.12 -34.78
C PRO A 21 12.50 -55.39 -35.28
N MET A 22 13.66 -55.68 -34.65
CA MET A 22 14.47 -56.92 -34.60
C MET A 22 15.35 -57.22 -35.85
N GLU A 23 16.61 -57.68 -35.79
CA GLU A 23 17.29 -58.66 -34.93
C GLU A 23 18.78 -58.31 -34.72
N GLY A 24 19.40 -58.85 -33.66
CA GLY A 24 20.79 -58.60 -33.28
C GLY A 24 21.81 -59.60 -33.81
N GLU A 25 23.09 -59.19 -33.81
CA GLU A 25 24.22 -60.08 -33.53
C GLU A 25 25.45 -59.25 -33.12
N SER A 26 26.14 -59.74 -32.10
CA SER A 26 27.19 -59.07 -31.34
C SER A 26 28.59 -59.51 -31.77
N SER A 27 29.58 -58.60 -31.81
CA SER A 27 30.86 -58.76 -31.08
C SER A 27 31.89 -57.64 -31.38
N ALA A 28 32.54 -57.21 -30.29
CA ALA A 28 33.48 -56.10 -30.04
C ALA A 28 34.67 -55.96 -31.00
N THR A 29 35.30 -54.78 -31.21
CA THR A 29 36.02 -53.92 -30.23
C THR A 29 36.34 -52.53 -30.85
N PRO A 30 36.85 -51.50 -30.11
CA PRO A 30 36.08 -50.30 -29.75
C PRO A 30 36.61 -49.01 -30.41
N CYS A 31 35.72 -48.22 -31.04
CA CYS A 31 36.01 -46.83 -31.37
C CYS A 31 35.62 -45.92 -30.21
N THR A 32 36.64 -45.30 -29.63
CA THR A 32 36.59 -44.29 -28.57
C THR A 32 35.66 -43.13 -28.94
N GLY A 33 34.60 -42.93 -28.15
CA GLY A 33 33.67 -41.81 -28.30
C GLY A 33 34.35 -40.45 -28.07
N PRO A 34 33.74 -39.34 -28.56
CA PRO A 34 34.30 -38.01 -28.48
C PRO A 34 34.54 -37.59 -27.01
N LYS A 35 35.74 -37.08 -26.71
CA LYS A 35 36.07 -36.55 -25.38
C LYS A 35 35.33 -35.22 -25.19
N LEU A 36 34.24 -35.26 -24.42
CA LEU A 36 33.46 -34.07 -24.10
C LEU A 36 34.02 -33.37 -22.85
N VAL A 37 34.37 -32.09 -22.97
CA VAL A 37 34.90 -31.25 -21.89
C VAL A 37 33.93 -30.12 -21.53
N ALA A 38 33.72 -29.87 -20.24
CA ALA A 38 32.89 -28.75 -19.78
C ALA A 38 33.52 -27.39 -20.12
N HIS A 39 32.72 -26.31 -20.15
CA HIS A 39 33.27 -24.97 -20.40
C HIS A 39 34.33 -24.59 -19.34
N PRO A 40 35.51 -24.08 -19.71
CA PRO A 40 36.60 -23.80 -18.75
C PRO A 40 36.26 -22.78 -17.66
N ARG A 41 35.25 -21.93 -17.90
CA ARG A 41 34.72 -20.93 -16.94
C ARG A 41 33.33 -21.27 -16.39
N ALA A 42 32.86 -22.51 -16.55
CA ALA A 42 31.54 -22.93 -16.07
C ALA A 42 31.47 -22.93 -14.53
N LYS A 43 30.45 -22.26 -13.97
CA LYS A 43 30.14 -22.29 -12.53
C LYS A 43 28.89 -23.11 -12.17
N SER A 44 28.01 -23.37 -13.14
CA SER A 44 26.76 -24.09 -12.93
C SER A 44 26.96 -25.61 -12.89
N LYS A 45 26.24 -26.33 -12.02
CA LYS A 45 26.27 -27.81 -11.99
C LYS A 45 25.65 -28.48 -13.22
N VAL A 46 24.91 -27.73 -14.05
CA VAL A 46 24.35 -28.24 -15.31
C VAL A 46 25.43 -28.84 -16.22
N TRP A 47 26.67 -28.34 -16.14
CA TRP A 47 27.81 -28.81 -16.92
C TRP A 47 28.28 -30.23 -16.55
N LYS A 48 27.76 -30.83 -15.47
CA LYS A 48 27.86 -32.29 -15.21
C LYS A 48 27.24 -33.11 -16.34
N TYR A 49 26.21 -32.57 -16.99
CA TYR A 49 25.42 -33.28 -18.00
C TYR A 49 25.72 -32.81 -19.43
N PHE A 50 26.60 -31.82 -19.63
CA PHE A 50 26.91 -31.26 -20.94
C PHE A 50 28.41 -31.05 -21.17
N GLY A 51 28.85 -31.08 -22.43
CA GLY A 51 30.24 -30.80 -22.78
C GLY A 51 30.42 -30.43 -24.24
N PHE A 52 31.56 -29.81 -24.54
CA PHE A 52 32.01 -29.52 -25.89
C PHE A 52 32.91 -30.62 -26.41
N ASP A 53 32.85 -30.84 -27.72
CA ASP A 53 33.75 -31.76 -28.40
C ASP A 53 35.19 -31.19 -28.46
N THR A 54 36.18 -32.07 -28.28
CA THR A 54 37.60 -31.70 -28.19
C THR A 54 38.48 -32.54 -29.10
N ASP A 55 39.61 -31.96 -29.53
CA ASP A 55 40.66 -32.71 -30.22
C ASP A 55 41.45 -33.62 -29.27
N ALA A 56 42.39 -34.40 -29.81
CA ALA A 56 43.24 -35.30 -29.02
C ALA A 56 44.07 -34.60 -27.92
N ASN A 57 44.23 -33.28 -28.02
CA ASN A 57 44.98 -32.42 -27.09
C ASN A 57 44.07 -31.66 -26.11
N GLY A 58 42.74 -31.83 -26.16
CA GLY A 58 41.77 -31.23 -25.25
C GLY A 58 41.30 -29.82 -25.64
N PHE A 59 41.59 -29.34 -26.85
CA PHE A 59 41.09 -28.05 -27.33
C PHE A 59 39.68 -28.16 -27.91
N ILE A 60 38.81 -27.22 -27.54
CA ILE A 60 37.42 -27.19 -27.99
C ILE A 60 37.34 -26.87 -29.48
N LEU A 61 36.80 -27.81 -30.26
CA LEU A 61 36.70 -27.71 -31.71
C LEU A 61 35.63 -26.72 -32.16
N ARG A 62 34.47 -26.68 -31.47
CA ARG A 62 33.30 -25.88 -31.87
C ARG A 62 32.54 -25.29 -30.68
N TRP A 63 32.83 -24.04 -30.36
CA TRP A 63 32.25 -23.30 -29.23
C TRP A 63 30.74 -23.03 -29.29
N LYS A 64 30.07 -23.26 -30.42
CA LYS A 64 28.61 -23.10 -30.58
C LYS A 64 27.82 -24.40 -30.43
N ARG A 65 28.49 -25.56 -30.34
CA ARG A 65 27.86 -26.88 -30.32
C ARG A 65 28.22 -27.61 -29.04
N ILE A 66 27.23 -27.78 -28.18
CA ILE A 66 27.31 -28.57 -26.95
C ILE A 66 26.66 -29.91 -27.18
N TYR A 67 27.16 -30.94 -26.50
CA TYR A 67 26.56 -32.26 -26.49
C TYR A 67 26.05 -32.58 -25.10
N CYS A 68 24.84 -33.15 -25.03
CA CYS A 68 24.33 -33.79 -23.83
C CYS A 68 25.11 -35.07 -23.57
N ARG A 69 25.61 -35.28 -22.35
CA ARG A 69 26.33 -36.51 -21.97
C ARG A 69 25.39 -37.70 -21.77
N VAL A 70 24.09 -37.45 -21.65
CA VAL A 70 23.07 -38.49 -21.39
C VAL A 70 22.53 -39.06 -22.70
N CYS A 71 22.05 -38.21 -23.62
CA CYS A 71 21.50 -38.65 -24.91
C CYS A 71 22.39 -38.37 -26.12
N MET A 72 23.58 -37.77 -25.93
CA MET A 72 24.49 -37.36 -27.03
C MET A 72 23.87 -36.39 -28.04
N SER A 73 22.71 -35.81 -27.75
CA SER A 73 22.07 -34.83 -28.61
C SER A 73 22.87 -33.53 -28.64
N GLN A 74 22.95 -32.94 -29.84
CA GLN A 74 23.66 -31.68 -30.07
C GLN A 74 22.72 -30.49 -29.79
N ILE A 75 23.19 -29.55 -28.97
CA ILE A 75 22.44 -28.38 -28.52
C ILE A 75 23.23 -27.12 -28.86
N ALA A 76 22.52 -26.08 -29.30
CA ALA A 76 23.11 -24.78 -29.57
C ALA A 76 23.44 -24.05 -28.26
N TYR A 77 24.69 -23.62 -28.11
CA TYR A 77 25.13 -22.83 -26.96
C TYR A 77 25.13 -21.33 -27.29
N SER A 78 24.33 -20.55 -26.54
CA SER A 78 24.14 -19.10 -26.72
C SER A 78 24.86 -18.25 -25.66
N GLY A 79 25.74 -18.86 -24.86
CA GLY A 79 26.48 -18.17 -23.78
C GLY A 79 25.81 -18.22 -22.39
N ASN A 80 24.56 -18.72 -22.30
CA ASN A 80 23.88 -19.03 -21.04
C ASN A 80 23.53 -20.53 -20.95
N THR A 81 23.08 -20.98 -19.77
CA THR A 81 22.77 -22.39 -19.52
C THR A 81 21.27 -22.73 -19.67
N SER A 82 20.42 -21.78 -20.06
CA SER A 82 18.97 -21.96 -20.08
C SER A 82 18.52 -23.04 -21.06
N ASN A 83 19.13 -23.10 -22.26
CA ASN A 83 18.84 -24.13 -23.27
C ASN A 83 19.25 -25.54 -22.80
N LEU A 84 20.26 -25.64 -21.93
CA LEU A 84 20.79 -26.90 -21.42
C LEU A 84 19.86 -27.44 -20.32
N SER A 85 19.40 -26.57 -19.43
CA SER A 85 18.40 -26.90 -18.41
C SER A 85 17.06 -27.31 -19.04
N TYR A 86 16.60 -26.59 -20.06
CA TYR A 86 15.37 -26.96 -20.81
C TYR A 86 15.49 -28.33 -21.50
N HIS A 87 16.67 -28.65 -22.04
CA HIS A 87 16.91 -29.96 -22.62
C HIS A 87 16.83 -31.08 -21.59
N LEU A 88 17.39 -30.88 -20.39
CA LEU A 88 17.28 -31.85 -19.28
C LEU A 88 15.82 -32.00 -18.83
N GLU A 89 15.11 -30.90 -18.62
CA GLU A 89 13.70 -30.93 -18.20
C GLU A 89 12.83 -31.76 -19.14
N LYS A 90 13.00 -31.58 -20.46
CA LYS A 90 12.16 -32.22 -21.47
C LYS A 90 12.53 -33.68 -21.76
N ASN A 91 13.83 -34.01 -21.75
CA ASN A 91 14.31 -35.31 -22.24
C ASN A 91 14.91 -36.19 -21.13
N HIS A 92 15.24 -35.62 -19.97
CA HIS A 92 15.94 -36.26 -18.85
C HIS A 92 15.38 -35.77 -17.48
N PRO A 93 14.09 -36.02 -17.18
CA PRO A 93 13.40 -35.42 -16.02
C PRO A 93 13.97 -35.88 -14.66
N LEU A 94 14.56 -37.08 -14.58
CA LEU A 94 15.20 -37.57 -13.35
C LEU A 94 16.50 -36.80 -13.06
N GLU A 95 17.33 -36.61 -14.07
CA GLU A 95 18.56 -35.83 -14.01
C GLU A 95 18.29 -34.34 -13.81
N PHE A 96 17.16 -33.84 -14.34
CA PHE A 96 16.69 -32.48 -14.08
C PHE A 96 16.30 -32.29 -12.61
N ASN A 97 15.57 -33.23 -12.02
CA ASN A 97 15.22 -33.18 -10.60
C ASN A 97 16.46 -33.27 -9.69
N GLU A 98 17.45 -34.11 -10.02
CA GLU A 98 18.74 -34.18 -9.33
C GLU A 98 19.54 -32.87 -9.48
N PHE A 99 19.53 -32.28 -10.68
CA PHE A 99 20.14 -30.98 -10.96
C PHE A 99 19.49 -29.85 -10.14
N VAL A 100 18.16 -29.78 -10.10
CA VAL A 100 17.42 -28.76 -9.32
C VAL A 100 17.68 -28.92 -7.83
N LYS A 101 17.63 -30.15 -7.30
CA LYS A 101 17.94 -30.44 -5.90
C LYS A 101 19.37 -30.04 -5.53
N SER A 102 20.35 -30.47 -6.33
CA SER A 102 21.78 -30.20 -6.08
C SER A 102 22.20 -28.74 -6.31
N ASN A 103 21.47 -27.98 -7.15
CA ASN A 103 21.64 -26.54 -7.35
C ASN A 103 21.00 -25.74 -6.21
N THR A 104 19.89 -26.23 -5.66
CA THR A 104 19.23 -25.68 -4.47
C THR A 104 20.10 -25.85 -3.22
N ASP A 105 20.71 -27.04 -3.06
CA ASP A 105 21.68 -27.31 -1.98
C ASP A 105 22.99 -26.52 -2.13
N GLN A 106 23.46 -26.29 -3.36
CA GLN A 106 24.63 -25.43 -3.61
C GLN A 106 24.35 -23.95 -3.32
N MET A 107 23.15 -23.46 -3.64
CA MET A 107 22.73 -22.12 -3.22
C MET A 107 22.71 -22.05 -1.69
N ARG A 108 22.15 -23.06 -1.02
CA ARG A 108 22.15 -23.18 0.45
C ARG A 108 23.56 -23.18 1.05
N GLU A 109 24.51 -23.92 0.47
CA GLU A 109 25.91 -23.99 0.89
C GLU A 109 26.72 -22.73 0.56
N ALA A 110 26.52 -22.13 -0.63
CA ALA A 110 27.19 -20.89 -1.03
C ALA A 110 26.75 -19.71 -0.16
N PHE A 111 25.48 -19.69 0.25
CA PHE A 111 24.98 -18.76 1.26
C PHE A 111 25.52 -19.07 2.67
N ALA A 112 25.75 -20.35 3.01
CA ALA A 112 26.36 -20.74 4.29
C ALA A 112 27.88 -20.50 4.36
N THR A 113 28.60 -20.51 3.24
CA THR A 113 30.06 -20.27 3.16
C THR A 113 30.43 -18.79 2.97
N ALA A 114 29.50 -17.93 2.56
CA ALA A 114 29.68 -16.48 2.50
C ALA A 114 29.64 -15.78 3.88
N ILE A 115 29.47 -16.55 4.96
CA ILE A 115 29.50 -16.08 6.36
C ILE A 115 30.91 -16.37 6.92
N PRO A 116 31.63 -15.40 7.52
CA PRO A 116 32.87 -15.71 8.22
C PRO A 116 32.58 -16.69 9.37
N ARG A 117 33.14 -17.90 9.28
CA ARG A 117 33.01 -18.95 10.30
C ARG A 117 33.68 -18.49 11.61
N ILE A 118 32.87 -18.13 12.60
CA ILE A 118 33.30 -18.14 14.01
C ILE A 118 33.36 -19.61 14.44
N LYS A 119 34.56 -20.08 14.84
CA LYS A 119 34.81 -21.44 15.34
C LYS A 119 33.93 -21.72 16.57
N LYS A 120 33.21 -22.84 16.55
CA LYS A 120 32.72 -23.51 17.78
C LYS A 120 33.88 -24.33 18.35
N GLU A 121 34.28 -24.08 19.59
CA GLU A 121 35.09 -25.04 20.36
C GLU A 121 34.17 -25.99 21.16
N PRO A 122 34.59 -27.27 21.34
CA PRO A 122 33.82 -28.27 22.07
C PRO A 122 34.07 -28.17 23.58
N SER A 123 33.00 -28.35 24.34
CA SER A 123 32.99 -28.43 25.81
C SER A 123 33.78 -29.64 26.32
N GLY A 124 34.82 -29.38 27.12
CA GLY A 124 35.54 -30.39 27.91
C GLY A 124 36.28 -29.77 29.09
N LEU A 125 35.94 -30.20 30.31
CA LEU A 125 36.62 -29.88 31.57
C LEU A 125 38.12 -30.26 31.49
N HIS A 126 39.03 -29.35 31.84
CA HIS A 126 40.13 -29.56 32.79
C HIS A 126 40.91 -28.25 33.06
N SER A 127 41.38 -28.12 34.29
CA SER A 127 41.93 -26.94 34.95
C SER A 127 43.44 -26.73 34.73
N LYS A 128 43.87 -25.46 34.53
CA LYS A 128 44.94 -24.76 35.30
C LYS A 128 45.09 -23.29 34.81
N PRO A 129 45.49 -22.34 35.69
CA PRO A 129 45.36 -20.89 35.42
C PRO A 129 46.65 -20.28 34.84
N PRO A 130 46.53 -19.13 34.14
CA PRO A 130 47.57 -18.11 34.21
C PRO A 130 47.03 -16.74 34.63
N SER A 131 47.71 -16.19 35.63
CA SER A 131 47.99 -14.78 35.95
C SER A 131 46.94 -13.71 35.64
N GLN A 132 46.53 -13.08 36.74
CA GLN A 132 45.73 -11.86 36.88
C GLN A 132 46.12 -10.74 35.91
N ASP A 133 45.11 -10.17 35.25
CA ASP A 133 45.11 -8.80 34.76
C ASP A 133 43.88 -8.09 35.36
N PRO A 134 44.04 -7.16 36.32
CA PRO A 134 42.93 -6.60 37.07
C PRO A 134 42.41 -5.33 36.38
N ASN A 135 41.70 -5.44 35.26
CA ASN A 135 40.84 -4.35 34.73
C ASN A 135 39.94 -4.75 33.55
N SER A 136 39.14 -5.81 33.68
CA SER A 136 37.92 -5.93 32.86
C SER A 136 36.69 -5.92 33.78
N ARG A 137 35.92 -4.83 33.71
CA ARG A 137 34.59 -4.76 34.32
C ARG A 137 33.73 -5.83 33.65
N GLN A 138 33.16 -6.72 34.47
CA GLN A 138 32.09 -7.64 34.09
C GLN A 138 30.89 -6.83 33.56
N GLY A 139 30.81 -6.63 32.25
CA GLY A 139 29.57 -6.30 31.56
C GLY A 139 28.70 -7.55 31.55
N SER A 140 27.52 -7.44 32.13
CA SER A 140 26.67 -8.58 32.48
C SER A 140 26.14 -9.29 31.22
N GLU A 141 26.02 -10.61 31.27
CA GLU A 141 25.39 -11.43 30.22
C GLU A 141 23.96 -10.94 29.87
N SER A 142 23.31 -10.21 30.78
CA SER A 142 22.01 -9.58 30.57
C SER A 142 22.03 -8.37 29.64
N ASP A 143 23.11 -7.58 29.59
CA ASP A 143 23.19 -6.38 28.72
C ASP A 143 23.24 -6.78 27.24
N ASN A 144 23.96 -7.87 26.92
CA ASN A 144 24.01 -8.40 25.56
C ASN A 144 22.66 -8.94 25.07
N ARG A 145 21.85 -9.52 25.98
CA ARG A 145 20.51 -10.00 25.64
C ARG A 145 19.56 -8.83 25.36
N ARG A 146 19.60 -7.79 26.19
CA ARG A 146 18.81 -6.57 26.02
C ARG A 146 19.13 -5.84 24.70
N HIS A 147 20.40 -5.73 24.33
CA HIS A 147 20.81 -5.14 23.05
C HIS A 147 20.33 -5.96 21.84
N SER A 148 20.36 -7.29 21.94
CA SER A 148 19.80 -8.17 20.92
C SER A 148 18.28 -7.95 20.77
N ASP A 149 17.56 -7.86 21.89
CA ASP A 149 16.11 -7.67 21.89
C ASP A 149 15.72 -6.31 21.31
N LEU A 150 16.47 -5.24 21.63
CA LEU A 150 16.31 -3.92 21.01
C LEU A 150 16.53 -3.96 19.49
N THR A 151 17.55 -4.69 19.04
CA THR A 151 17.82 -4.86 17.60
C THR A 151 16.65 -5.53 16.90
N VAL A 152 16.10 -6.59 17.48
CA VAL A 152 14.93 -7.28 16.93
C VAL A 152 13.72 -6.35 16.87
N ALA A 153 13.45 -5.59 17.95
CA ALA A 153 12.34 -4.65 18.00
C ALA A 153 12.44 -3.55 16.95
N VAL A 154 13.64 -2.98 16.73
CA VAL A 154 13.90 -1.99 15.68
C VAL A 154 13.62 -2.55 14.28
N ILE A 155 14.09 -3.77 13.99
CA ILE A 155 13.86 -4.41 12.69
C ILE A 155 12.37 -4.69 12.50
N THR A 156 11.69 -5.22 13.52
CA THR A 156 10.25 -5.48 13.47
C THR A 156 9.47 -4.18 13.22
N PHE A 157 9.84 -3.09 13.89
CA PHE A 157 9.24 -1.76 13.66
C PHE A 157 9.38 -1.30 12.21
N ILE A 158 10.57 -1.46 11.61
CA ILE A 158 10.81 -1.12 10.20
C ILE A 158 9.96 -1.98 9.27
N CYS A 159 9.90 -3.30 9.51
CA CYS A 159 9.18 -4.25 8.67
C CYS A 159 7.65 -4.08 8.76
N GLU A 160 7.09 -4.05 9.97
CA GLU A 160 5.64 -3.95 10.19
C GLU A 160 5.12 -2.55 9.84
N GLY A 161 5.92 -1.51 10.12
CA GLY A 161 5.62 -0.14 9.74
C GLY A 161 5.90 0.19 8.27
N LEU A 162 6.49 -0.74 7.50
CA LEU A 162 6.94 -0.54 6.12
C LEU A 162 7.81 0.72 5.93
N TYR A 163 8.65 1.02 6.94
CA TYR A 163 9.57 2.16 6.89
C TYR A 163 10.78 1.84 6.01
N PRO A 164 11.41 2.87 5.38
CA PRO A 164 12.64 2.66 4.63
C PRO A 164 13.78 2.25 5.58
N VAL A 165 14.64 1.34 5.10
CA VAL A 165 15.79 0.82 5.87
C VAL A 165 16.76 1.92 6.29
N SER A 166 16.78 3.05 5.57
CA SER A 166 17.56 4.24 5.92
C SER A 166 17.19 4.84 7.28
N LEU A 167 16.07 4.44 7.88
CA LEU A 167 15.64 4.90 9.20
C LEU A 167 16.69 4.64 10.29
N VAL A 168 17.45 3.53 10.23
CA VAL A 168 18.48 3.24 11.25
C VAL A 168 19.69 4.19 11.21
N GLU A 169 19.83 4.95 10.13
CA GLU A 169 20.85 5.98 9.96
C GLU A 169 20.33 7.38 10.25
N GLU A 170 19.01 7.51 10.39
CA GLU A 170 18.36 8.77 10.68
C GLU A 170 18.80 9.27 12.08
N PRO A 171 19.32 10.51 12.19
CA PRO A 171 19.89 11.02 13.43
C PRO A 171 18.91 11.03 14.61
N THR A 172 17.62 11.33 14.39
CA THR A 172 16.62 11.35 15.46
C THR A 172 16.32 9.94 15.98
N PHE A 173 16.28 8.94 15.10
CA PHE A 173 16.12 7.53 15.47
C PHE A 173 17.34 7.00 16.24
N ARG A 174 18.55 7.43 15.87
CA ARG A 174 19.77 7.13 16.64
C ARG A 174 19.77 7.76 18.02
N SER A 175 19.36 9.03 18.12
CA SER A 175 19.21 9.73 19.39
C SER A 175 18.12 9.10 20.26
N LEU A 176 17.06 8.58 19.65
CA LEU A 176 15.99 7.85 20.34
C LEU A 176 16.56 6.58 20.97
N MET A 177 17.31 5.78 20.21
CA MET A 177 17.91 4.54 20.70
C MET A 177 18.98 4.78 21.76
N SER A 178 19.82 5.81 21.62
CA SER A 178 20.80 6.18 22.65
C SER A 178 20.15 6.65 23.96
N THR A 179 18.92 7.19 23.89
CA THR A 179 18.13 7.54 25.09
C THR A 179 17.50 6.30 25.73
N VAL A 180 17.13 5.30 24.94
CA VAL A 180 16.58 4.02 25.43
C VAL A 180 17.66 3.19 26.10
N ASP A 181 18.84 3.12 25.49
CA ASP A 181 20.01 2.46 26.06
C ASP A 181 21.31 3.09 25.51
N PRO A 182 22.06 3.86 26.32
CA PRO A 182 23.30 4.50 25.88
C PRO A 182 24.41 3.52 25.48
N GLY A 183 24.36 2.27 25.96
CA GLY A 183 25.31 1.23 25.61
C GLY A 183 24.99 0.51 24.30
N TYR A 184 23.80 0.73 23.74
CA TYR A 184 23.32 0.06 22.55
C TYR A 184 23.77 0.79 21.28
N SER A 185 24.40 0.06 20.37
CA SER A 185 24.76 0.56 19.03
C SER A 185 23.79 0.01 17.99
N LEU A 186 23.17 0.93 17.25
CA LEU A 186 22.30 0.57 16.14
C LEU A 186 23.09 -0.07 14.98
N PRO A 187 22.53 -1.09 14.33
CA PRO A 187 23.13 -1.64 13.11
C PRO A 187 23.10 -0.62 11.97
N SER A 188 24.10 -0.70 11.09
CA SER A 188 24.15 0.10 9.86
C SER A 188 23.03 -0.25 8.89
N GLN A 189 22.64 0.67 7.99
CA GLN A 189 21.65 0.38 6.95
C GLN A 189 22.05 -0.84 6.13
N ARG A 190 23.34 -0.97 5.83
CA ARG A 190 23.89 -2.13 5.11
C ARG A 190 23.74 -3.43 5.88
N GLU A 191 23.99 -3.43 7.18
CA GLU A 191 23.76 -4.62 8.02
C GLU A 191 22.28 -4.98 8.09
N VAL A 192 21.39 -4.00 8.22
CA VAL A 192 19.96 -4.25 8.21
C VAL A 192 19.53 -4.82 6.86
N ALA A 193 19.93 -4.20 5.75
CA ALA A 193 19.54 -4.61 4.39
C ALA A 193 20.11 -5.97 3.98
N VAL A 194 21.39 -6.23 4.24
CA VAL A 194 22.11 -7.40 3.72
C VAL A 194 22.03 -8.60 4.66
N LYS A 195 21.96 -8.38 5.97
CA LYS A 195 22.01 -9.46 6.97
C LYS A 195 20.68 -9.62 7.69
N MET A 196 20.14 -8.55 8.27
CA MET A 196 19.04 -8.68 9.22
C MET A 196 17.69 -8.85 8.55
N LEU A 197 17.40 -8.14 7.45
CA LEU A 197 16.18 -8.31 6.67
C LEU A 197 16.08 -9.71 6.07
N PRO A 198 17.13 -10.27 5.42
CA PRO A 198 17.09 -11.67 5.00
C PRO A 198 16.91 -12.64 6.15
N GLN A 199 17.52 -12.39 7.33
CA GLN A 199 17.30 -13.22 8.51
C GLN A 199 15.86 -13.14 9.04
N MET A 200 15.28 -11.94 9.09
CA MET A 200 13.90 -11.73 9.51
C MET A 200 12.95 -12.39 8.51
N TYR A 201 13.17 -12.21 7.21
CA TYR A 201 12.45 -12.90 6.16
C TYR A 201 12.52 -14.42 6.33
N CYS A 202 13.69 -15.01 6.53
CA CYS A 202 13.83 -16.45 6.76
C CYS A 202 13.05 -16.90 8.00
N ARG A 203 13.15 -16.17 9.12
CA ARG A 203 12.40 -16.49 10.36
C ARG A 203 10.89 -16.42 10.14
N THR A 204 10.40 -15.33 9.55
CA THR A 204 8.98 -15.16 9.24
C THR A 204 8.52 -16.20 8.24
N ARG A 205 9.31 -16.51 7.21
CA ARG A 205 9.02 -17.56 6.23
C ARG A 205 8.91 -18.92 6.91
N ASP A 206 9.85 -19.28 7.79
CA ASP A 206 9.83 -20.57 8.49
C ASP A 206 8.64 -20.65 9.48
N MET A 207 8.26 -19.53 10.11
CA MET A 207 7.04 -19.41 10.92
C MET A 207 5.78 -19.62 10.07
N VAL A 208 5.64 -18.89 8.96
CA VAL A 208 4.50 -19.03 8.04
C VAL A 208 4.45 -20.43 7.44
N PHE A 209 5.59 -21.03 7.12
CA PHE A 209 5.67 -22.40 6.64
C PHE A 209 5.15 -23.38 7.68
N SER A 210 5.51 -23.20 8.96
CA SER A 210 5.01 -24.01 10.07
C SER A 210 3.50 -23.85 10.28
N GLU A 211 2.97 -22.62 10.17
CA GLU A 211 1.52 -22.36 10.20
C GLU A 211 0.80 -23.08 9.04
N LEU A 212 1.39 -23.08 7.84
CA LEU A 212 0.84 -23.69 6.63
C LEU A 212 0.81 -25.22 6.64
N VAL A 213 1.68 -25.88 7.42
CA VAL A 213 1.67 -27.35 7.54
C VAL A 213 0.32 -27.83 8.05
N GLY A 214 -0.24 -27.17 9.07
CA GLY A 214 -1.53 -27.52 9.70
C GLY A 214 -2.77 -27.07 8.92
N VAL A 215 -2.61 -26.28 7.86
CA VAL A 215 -3.74 -25.83 7.03
C VAL A 215 -4.25 -26.98 6.17
N VAL A 216 -5.57 -27.21 6.19
CA VAL A 216 -6.22 -28.25 5.38
C VAL A 216 -6.64 -27.70 4.01
N ASN A 217 -7.31 -26.55 4.00
CA ASN A 217 -7.81 -25.87 2.81
C ASN A 217 -7.42 -24.39 2.86
N CYS A 218 -7.06 -23.80 1.73
CA CYS A 218 -6.75 -22.38 1.63
C CYS A 218 -7.32 -21.75 0.36
N GLY A 219 -7.70 -20.48 0.47
CA GLY A 219 -8.01 -19.62 -0.67
C GLY A 219 -6.80 -18.76 -0.99
N VAL A 220 -6.68 -18.35 -2.24
CA VAL A 220 -5.59 -17.48 -2.70
C VAL A 220 -6.18 -16.19 -3.24
N SER A 221 -5.53 -15.05 -3.03
CA SER A 221 -5.92 -13.79 -3.67
C SER A 221 -4.77 -13.21 -4.46
N THR A 222 -5.10 -12.62 -5.62
CA THR A 222 -4.13 -12.01 -6.53
C THR A 222 -4.40 -10.52 -6.66
N ASP A 223 -3.40 -9.71 -6.32
CA ASP A 223 -3.43 -8.25 -6.47
C ASP A 223 -2.46 -7.81 -7.57
N LEU A 224 -3.01 -7.34 -8.69
CA LEU A 224 -2.25 -6.82 -9.82
C LEU A 224 -2.18 -5.30 -9.72
N TRP A 225 -0.98 -4.75 -9.55
CA TRP A 225 -0.78 -3.32 -9.41
C TRP A 225 0.39 -2.84 -10.27
N HIS A 226 0.31 -1.58 -10.72
CA HIS A 226 1.31 -0.96 -11.57
C HIS A 226 2.11 0.10 -10.80
N CYS A 227 3.41 -0.08 -10.73
CA CYS A 227 4.34 0.87 -10.16
C CYS A 227 4.64 1.97 -11.19
N GLN A 228 3.99 3.12 -11.06
CA GLN A 228 4.19 4.25 -11.98
C GLN A 228 5.63 4.77 -12.00
N THR A 229 6.35 4.69 -10.87
CA THR A 229 7.73 5.20 -10.77
C THR A 229 8.74 4.33 -11.52
N GLN A 230 8.52 3.02 -11.53
CA GLN A 230 9.40 2.05 -12.19
C GLN A 230 8.87 1.62 -13.56
N ASN A 231 7.65 2.04 -13.91
CA ASN A 231 6.88 1.59 -15.08
C ASN A 231 6.83 0.04 -15.18
N ARG A 232 6.60 -0.60 -14.04
CA ARG A 232 6.59 -2.07 -13.89
C ARG A 232 5.29 -2.54 -13.28
N THR A 233 4.85 -3.71 -13.67
CA THR A 233 3.63 -4.32 -13.14
C THR A 233 4.00 -5.47 -12.22
N TYR A 234 3.34 -5.56 -11.07
CA TYR A 234 3.58 -6.56 -10.05
C TYR A 234 2.30 -7.32 -9.74
N ILE A 235 2.44 -8.59 -9.40
CA ILE A 235 1.39 -9.42 -8.82
C ILE A 235 1.81 -9.80 -7.41
N SER A 236 0.96 -9.49 -6.44
CA SER A 236 1.09 -9.97 -5.07
C SER A 236 0.12 -11.14 -4.86
N LEU A 237 0.64 -12.25 -4.36
CA LEU A 237 -0.07 -13.48 -4.06
C LEU A 237 -0.22 -13.62 -2.54
N SER A 238 -1.45 -13.68 -2.06
CA SER A 238 -1.76 -13.87 -0.64
C SER A 238 -2.57 -15.13 -0.43
N MET A 239 -2.35 -15.81 0.70
CA MET A 239 -3.06 -17.00 1.12
C MET A 239 -3.97 -16.67 2.30
N HIS A 240 -5.16 -17.24 2.27
CA HIS A 240 -6.23 -17.08 3.24
C HIS A 240 -6.70 -18.45 3.71
N SER A 241 -6.80 -18.64 5.02
CA SER A 241 -7.32 -19.87 5.62
C SER A 241 -8.17 -19.56 6.84
N VAL A 242 -9.13 -20.44 7.10
CA VAL A 242 -9.90 -20.47 8.34
C VAL A 242 -9.41 -21.70 9.10
N ASN A 243 -8.75 -21.50 10.24
CA ASN A 243 -8.26 -22.61 11.06
C ASN A 243 -9.09 -22.73 12.33
N TYR A 244 -9.28 -23.97 12.79
CA TYR A 244 -9.92 -24.29 14.07
C TYR A 244 -8.89 -24.81 15.07
N ASP A 245 -8.81 -24.16 16.22
CA ASP A 245 -8.08 -24.64 17.39
C ASP A 245 -9.08 -24.93 18.51
N CYS A 246 -8.94 -26.06 19.21
CA CYS A 246 -9.83 -26.43 20.31
C CYS A 246 -9.75 -25.48 21.53
N THR A 247 -8.67 -24.70 21.65
CA THR A 247 -8.43 -23.75 22.74
C THR A 247 -8.82 -22.32 22.41
N ILE A 248 -8.58 -21.88 21.17
CA ILE A 248 -8.80 -20.49 20.71
C ILE A 248 -10.07 -20.37 19.87
N GLY A 249 -10.56 -21.46 19.30
CA GLY A 249 -11.67 -21.50 18.35
C GLY A 249 -11.23 -21.24 16.91
N PHE A 250 -12.17 -20.79 16.09
CA PHE A 250 -11.93 -20.38 14.72
C PHE A 250 -11.17 -19.06 14.62
N SER A 251 -10.14 -19.03 13.79
CA SER A 251 -9.37 -17.83 13.47
C SER A 251 -9.03 -17.75 11.98
N MET A 252 -8.90 -16.51 11.49
CA MET A 252 -8.49 -16.23 10.13
C MET A 252 -6.99 -16.06 10.02
N ILE A 253 -6.38 -16.74 9.05
CA ILE A 253 -4.98 -16.58 8.69
C ILE A 253 -4.94 -15.92 7.32
N ASN A 254 -4.26 -14.78 7.24
CA ASN A 254 -3.95 -14.09 5.99
C ASN A 254 -2.45 -13.82 5.95
N ARG A 255 -1.78 -14.30 4.90
CA ARG A 255 -0.33 -14.17 4.70
C ARG A 255 -0.05 -13.81 3.24
N CYS A 256 0.71 -12.73 3.01
CA CYS A 256 1.28 -12.46 1.70
C CYS A 256 2.45 -13.44 1.46
N LEU A 257 2.32 -14.31 0.46
CA LEU A 257 3.31 -15.35 0.18
C LEU A 257 4.43 -14.84 -0.72
N LYS A 258 4.09 -14.10 -1.77
CA LYS A 258 5.05 -13.67 -2.78
C LYS A 258 4.54 -12.45 -3.52
N THR A 259 5.44 -11.50 -3.80
CA THR A 259 5.21 -10.46 -4.81
C THR A 259 6.23 -10.63 -5.92
N PHE A 260 5.78 -10.73 -7.16
CA PHE A 260 6.64 -10.93 -8.31
C PHE A 260 6.31 -9.96 -9.43
N GLU A 261 7.35 -9.54 -10.16
CA GLU A 261 7.22 -8.67 -11.33
C GLU A 261 6.70 -9.47 -12.53
N VAL A 262 5.76 -8.87 -13.26
CA VAL A 262 5.26 -9.42 -14.52
C VAL A 262 6.04 -8.77 -15.66
N GLN A 263 6.92 -9.53 -16.30
CA GLN A 263 7.71 -9.05 -17.44
C GLN A 263 6.84 -8.93 -18.70
N GLY A 264 7.16 -7.95 -19.57
CA GLY A 264 6.31 -7.43 -20.66
C GLY A 264 5.70 -8.42 -21.66
N ASP A 265 6.14 -9.67 -21.72
CA ASP A 265 5.49 -10.75 -22.48
C ASP A 265 4.35 -11.40 -21.67
N ASN A 266 3.45 -10.56 -21.12
CA ASN A 266 2.30 -10.92 -20.26
C ASN A 266 1.40 -11.97 -20.91
N THR A 267 1.79 -13.23 -20.78
CA THR A 267 0.98 -14.38 -21.18
C THR A 267 0.52 -15.06 -19.90
N ALA A 268 -0.75 -15.46 -19.86
CA ALA A 268 -1.32 -16.28 -18.78
C ALA A 268 -0.37 -17.40 -18.31
N LYS A 269 0.43 -17.98 -19.22
CA LYS A 269 1.46 -19.00 -18.94
C LYS A 269 2.53 -18.54 -17.94
N ASN A 270 3.02 -17.31 -18.04
CA ASN A 270 4.04 -16.79 -17.13
C ASN A 270 3.47 -16.60 -15.72
N ILE A 271 2.24 -16.11 -15.62
CA ILE A 271 1.53 -15.95 -14.35
C ILE A 271 1.24 -17.33 -13.74
N THR A 272 0.74 -18.28 -14.53
CA THR A 272 0.54 -19.69 -14.13
C THR A 272 1.81 -20.28 -13.54
N ARG A 273 2.95 -20.14 -14.24
CA ARG A 273 4.23 -20.66 -13.76
C ARG A 273 4.63 -20.02 -12.42
N ALA A 274 4.58 -18.70 -12.31
CA ALA A 274 4.97 -18.01 -11.08
C ALA A 274 4.07 -18.37 -9.89
N MET A 275 2.76 -18.54 -10.12
CA MET A 275 1.81 -19.01 -9.11
C MET A 275 2.06 -20.46 -8.72
N HIS A 276 2.27 -21.36 -9.69
CA HIS A 276 2.59 -22.76 -9.44
C HIS A 276 3.90 -22.92 -8.66
N GLU A 277 4.95 -22.20 -9.04
CA GLU A 277 6.22 -22.16 -8.31
C GLU A 277 6.01 -21.71 -6.86
N ALA A 278 5.17 -20.69 -6.62
CA ALA A 278 4.82 -20.27 -5.27
C ALA A 278 4.03 -21.35 -4.52
N PHE A 279 3.08 -22.04 -5.16
CA PHE A 279 2.31 -23.10 -4.51
C PHE A 279 3.19 -24.27 -4.06
N VAL A 280 4.15 -24.66 -4.91
CA VAL A 280 5.14 -25.70 -4.59
C VAL A 280 6.09 -25.23 -3.49
N GLU A 281 6.61 -24.00 -3.60
CA GLU A 281 7.53 -23.41 -2.62
C GLU A 281 6.93 -23.39 -1.21
N TRP A 282 5.63 -23.09 -1.10
CA TRP A 282 4.90 -23.00 0.17
C TRP A 282 4.15 -24.28 0.55
N GLY A 283 4.24 -25.36 -0.24
CA GLY A 283 3.60 -26.64 0.07
C GLY A 283 2.07 -26.62 0.09
N ILE A 284 1.45 -25.72 -0.68
CA ILE A 284 -0.01 -25.52 -0.70
C ILE A 284 -0.68 -26.02 -1.99
N THR A 285 0.06 -26.59 -2.95
CA THR A 285 -0.45 -26.99 -4.27
C THR A 285 -1.76 -27.78 -4.23
N HIS A 286 -1.90 -28.76 -3.33
CA HIS A 286 -3.11 -29.58 -3.19
C HIS A 286 -4.10 -29.06 -2.15
N LYS A 287 -3.81 -27.91 -1.54
CA LYS A 287 -4.63 -27.27 -0.49
C LYS A 287 -5.43 -26.08 -1.02
N VAL A 288 -5.15 -25.59 -2.23
CA VAL A 288 -5.82 -24.41 -2.78
C VAL A 288 -7.22 -24.77 -3.27
N THR A 289 -8.26 -24.30 -2.59
CA THR A 289 -9.67 -24.52 -2.96
C THR A 289 -10.12 -23.57 -4.07
N GLY A 290 -9.59 -22.34 -4.09
CA GLY A 290 -10.01 -21.34 -5.05
C GLY A 290 -9.19 -20.06 -4.99
N ALA A 291 -9.36 -19.20 -5.99
CA ALA A 291 -8.65 -17.94 -6.09
C ALA A 291 -9.59 -16.75 -6.30
N THR A 292 -9.35 -15.65 -5.58
CA THR A 292 -10.04 -14.38 -5.78
C THR A 292 -9.19 -13.43 -6.62
N THR A 293 -9.72 -13.00 -7.78
CA THR A 293 -8.98 -12.20 -8.76
C THR A 293 -9.65 -10.87 -9.03
N ASN A 294 -8.92 -9.91 -9.59
CA ASN A 294 -9.47 -8.64 -10.06
C ASN A 294 -10.24 -8.74 -11.39
N GLY A 295 -10.39 -9.95 -11.96
CA GLY A 295 -11.03 -10.19 -13.25
C GLY A 295 -10.16 -9.92 -14.48
N SER A 296 -8.83 -9.79 -14.30
CA SER A 296 -7.88 -9.70 -15.42
C SER A 296 -7.91 -10.98 -16.25
N VAL A 297 -8.02 -10.85 -17.57
CA VAL A 297 -8.13 -11.98 -18.52
C VAL A 297 -6.97 -12.97 -18.36
N ASP A 298 -5.74 -12.46 -18.18
CA ASP A 298 -4.56 -13.31 -18.05
C ASP A 298 -4.50 -14.04 -16.70
N VAL A 299 -4.97 -13.41 -15.63
CA VAL A 299 -5.00 -14.01 -14.28
C VAL A 299 -6.11 -15.06 -14.21
N VAL A 300 -7.30 -14.76 -14.74
CA VAL A 300 -8.40 -15.72 -14.83
C VAL A 300 -7.98 -16.94 -15.64
N LYS A 301 -7.35 -16.72 -16.80
CA LYS A 301 -6.80 -17.82 -17.61
C LYS A 301 -5.71 -18.59 -16.87
N ALA A 302 -4.89 -17.91 -16.07
CA ALA A 302 -3.88 -18.57 -15.26
C ALA A 302 -4.50 -19.48 -14.19
N CYS A 303 -5.57 -19.04 -13.52
CA CYS A 303 -6.35 -19.85 -12.58
C CYS A 303 -6.97 -21.08 -13.25
N SER A 304 -7.51 -20.93 -14.47
CA SER A 304 -8.01 -22.08 -15.24
C SER A 304 -6.92 -23.09 -15.60
N LEU A 305 -5.71 -22.61 -15.95
CA LEU A 305 -4.56 -23.48 -16.25
C LEU A 305 -3.99 -24.18 -15.01
N LEU A 306 -4.27 -23.67 -13.82
CA LEU A 306 -3.90 -24.29 -12.54
C LEU A 306 -4.99 -25.25 -12.01
N GLU A 307 -6.08 -25.42 -12.77
CA GLU A 307 -7.20 -26.31 -12.41
C GLU A 307 -7.80 -26.01 -11.03
N LEU A 308 -7.85 -24.72 -10.64
CA LEU A 308 -8.45 -24.31 -9.38
C LEU A 308 -9.96 -24.52 -9.40
N SER A 309 -10.53 -25.04 -8.29
CA SER A 309 -11.94 -25.43 -8.22
C SER A 309 -12.91 -24.25 -8.35
N VAL A 310 -12.49 -23.03 -7.99
CA VAL A 310 -13.28 -21.81 -8.20
C VAL A 310 -12.39 -20.60 -8.44
N GLU A 311 -12.73 -19.82 -9.47
CA GLU A 311 -12.23 -18.46 -9.66
C GLU A 311 -13.33 -17.50 -9.20
N MET A 312 -13.07 -16.77 -8.12
CA MET A 312 -14.02 -15.84 -7.52
C MET A 312 -13.70 -14.41 -7.99
N PRO A 313 -14.63 -13.75 -8.70
CA PRO A 313 -14.46 -12.34 -9.02
C PRO A 313 -14.44 -11.50 -7.74
N CYS A 314 -13.46 -10.62 -7.62
CA CYS A 314 -13.38 -9.69 -6.50
C CYS A 314 -14.60 -8.75 -6.50
N LEU A 315 -15.40 -8.80 -5.43
CA LEU A 315 -16.60 -7.98 -5.28
C LEU A 315 -16.27 -6.48 -5.33
N GLY A 316 -15.16 -6.06 -4.71
CA GLY A 316 -14.78 -4.65 -4.72
C GLY A 316 -14.40 -4.13 -6.11
N HIS A 317 -13.66 -4.91 -6.90
CA HIS A 317 -13.35 -4.56 -8.28
C HIS A 317 -14.60 -4.59 -9.17
N ALA A 318 -15.52 -5.54 -8.92
CA ALA A 318 -16.80 -5.61 -9.63
C ALA A 318 -17.67 -4.36 -9.37
N ILE A 319 -17.76 -3.90 -8.12
CA ILE A 319 -18.48 -2.66 -7.76
C ILE A 319 -17.83 -1.45 -8.42
N ASN A 320 -16.51 -1.28 -8.29
CA ASN A 320 -15.79 -0.15 -8.89
C ASN A 320 -16.03 -0.09 -10.41
N ARG A 321 -15.82 -1.20 -11.12
CA ARG A 321 -16.06 -1.29 -12.56
C ARG A 321 -17.52 -1.01 -12.93
N ALA A 322 -18.48 -1.54 -12.19
CA ALA A 322 -19.90 -1.33 -12.47
C ALA A 322 -20.30 0.15 -12.35
N VAL A 323 -19.80 0.83 -11.32
CA VAL A 323 -20.04 2.26 -11.12
C VAL A 323 -19.28 3.10 -12.15
N ASP A 324 -18.02 2.77 -12.44
CA ASP A 324 -17.21 3.47 -13.44
C ASP A 324 -17.84 3.37 -14.85
N GLU A 325 -18.34 2.20 -15.26
CA GLU A 325 -19.07 2.05 -16.52
C GLU A 325 -20.35 2.88 -16.55
N ALA A 326 -21.08 2.96 -15.44
CA ALA A 326 -22.28 3.79 -15.34
C ALA A 326 -21.94 5.29 -15.38
N PHE A 327 -20.80 5.70 -14.83
CA PHE A 327 -20.32 7.08 -14.85
C PHE A 327 -19.89 7.52 -16.25
N GLN A 328 -19.48 6.59 -17.11
CA GLN A 328 -19.15 6.85 -18.51
C GLN A 328 -20.38 7.05 -19.41
N LEU A 329 -21.61 6.87 -18.90
CA LEU A 329 -22.82 7.19 -19.66
C LEU A 329 -22.79 8.68 -20.06
N PRO A 330 -22.97 9.04 -21.36
CA PRO A 330 -22.72 10.41 -21.83
C PRO A 330 -23.48 11.50 -21.06
N GLN A 331 -24.73 11.23 -20.68
CA GLN A 331 -25.55 12.17 -19.91
C GLN A 331 -25.05 12.31 -18.46
N VAL A 332 -24.65 11.21 -17.83
CA VAL A 332 -24.14 11.17 -16.46
C VAL A 332 -22.74 11.81 -16.38
N ASP A 333 -21.84 11.52 -17.33
CA ASP A 333 -20.53 12.15 -17.39
C ASP A 333 -20.64 13.66 -17.65
N SER A 334 -21.52 14.07 -18.58
CA SER A 334 -21.78 15.49 -18.83
C SER A 334 -22.34 16.20 -17.59
N PHE A 335 -23.18 15.51 -16.82
CA PHE A 335 -23.71 15.99 -15.55
C PHE A 335 -22.61 16.13 -14.49
N PHE A 336 -21.72 15.14 -14.33
CA PHE A 336 -20.58 15.29 -13.42
C PHE A 336 -19.62 16.39 -13.85
N ALA A 337 -19.41 16.58 -15.15
CA ALA A 337 -18.66 17.73 -15.66
C ALA A 337 -19.35 19.05 -15.31
N CYS A 338 -20.69 19.10 -15.34
CA CYS A 338 -21.46 20.25 -14.87
C CYS A 338 -21.30 20.45 -13.35
N CYS A 339 -21.39 19.40 -12.53
CA CYS A 339 -21.15 19.48 -11.08
C CYS A 339 -19.73 19.96 -10.76
N ARG A 340 -18.71 19.47 -11.48
CA ARG A 340 -17.33 19.96 -11.33
C ARG A 340 -17.22 21.43 -11.67
N LYS A 341 -17.81 21.87 -12.79
CA LYS A 341 -17.88 23.28 -13.17
C LYS A 341 -18.64 24.13 -12.15
N LEU A 342 -19.71 23.60 -11.56
CA LEU A 342 -20.46 24.24 -10.48
C LEU A 342 -19.55 24.43 -9.26
N VAL A 343 -18.88 23.37 -8.79
CA VAL A 343 -17.91 23.47 -7.68
C VAL A 343 -16.79 24.45 -8.00
N ASP A 344 -16.31 24.45 -9.25
CA ASP A 344 -15.28 25.39 -9.72
C ASP A 344 -15.78 26.84 -9.82
N HIS A 345 -17.08 27.06 -10.10
CA HIS A 345 -17.70 28.38 -10.11
C HIS A 345 -17.72 29.00 -8.72
N PHE A 346 -17.90 28.17 -7.68
CA PHE A 346 -17.87 28.55 -6.26
C PHE A 346 -16.44 28.69 -5.69
N LYS A 347 -15.53 29.20 -6.51
CA LYS A 347 -14.21 29.70 -6.13
C LYS A 347 -14.26 31.24 -6.01
N GLU A 348 -13.21 31.86 -5.48
CA GLU A 348 -13.18 33.33 -5.34
C GLU A 348 -13.50 34.02 -6.68
N PRO A 349 -14.42 35.02 -6.73
CA PRO A 349 -15.05 35.75 -5.60
C PRO A 349 -16.44 35.26 -5.12
N THR A 350 -17.04 34.22 -5.73
CA THR A 350 -18.43 33.78 -5.40
C THR A 350 -18.50 32.96 -4.10
N LEU A 351 -17.35 32.52 -3.57
CA LEU A 351 -17.25 31.79 -2.31
C LEU A 351 -17.70 32.63 -1.11
N TYR A 352 -17.43 33.94 -1.13
CA TYR A 352 -17.89 34.87 -0.10
C TYR A 352 -19.42 34.90 -0.02
N LEU A 353 -20.08 35.06 -1.17
CA LEU A 353 -21.53 35.09 -1.27
C LEU A 353 -22.15 33.76 -0.82
N LEU A 354 -21.51 32.63 -1.15
CA LEU A 354 -21.93 31.31 -0.64
C LEU A 354 -21.87 31.22 0.88
N LYS A 355 -20.77 31.67 1.51
CA LYS A 355 -20.62 31.66 2.98
C LYS A 355 -21.67 32.54 3.66
N GLU A 356 -22.01 33.68 3.06
CA GLU A 356 -23.06 34.55 3.54
C GLU A 356 -24.43 33.85 3.49
N LYS A 357 -24.78 33.21 2.36
CA LYS A 357 -26.02 32.43 2.23
C LYS A 357 -26.06 31.22 3.14
N GLN A 358 -24.93 30.54 3.37
CA GLN A 358 -24.83 29.47 4.36
C GLN A 358 -25.21 29.96 5.76
N LYS A 359 -24.69 31.13 6.17
CA LYS A 359 -25.01 31.76 7.45
C LYS A 359 -26.48 32.18 7.54
N GLN A 360 -27.03 32.78 6.48
CA GLN A 360 -28.43 33.22 6.44
C GLN A 360 -29.42 32.05 6.58
N HIS A 361 -29.07 30.88 6.07
CA HIS A 361 -29.90 29.67 6.11
C HIS A 361 -29.56 28.70 7.26
N GLY A 362 -28.66 29.06 8.18
CA GLY A 362 -28.28 28.22 9.32
C GLY A 362 -27.55 26.93 8.93
N LEU A 363 -26.90 26.91 7.76
CA LEU A 363 -26.11 25.77 7.28
C LEU A 363 -24.66 25.86 7.77
N THR A 364 -24.03 24.70 7.95
CA THR A 364 -22.59 24.63 8.29
C THR A 364 -21.77 25.31 7.19
N GLN A 365 -20.98 26.31 7.56
CA GLN A 365 -20.08 26.99 6.64
C GLN A 365 -18.99 26.03 6.19
N CYS A 366 -19.00 25.67 4.91
CA CYS A 366 -18.06 24.70 4.39
C CYS A 366 -17.82 24.91 2.89
N ALA A 367 -16.61 24.61 2.44
CA ALA A 367 -16.28 24.63 1.03
C ALA A 367 -16.96 23.46 0.30
N LEU A 368 -17.25 23.66 -0.99
CA LEU A 368 -17.69 22.58 -1.86
C LEU A 368 -16.52 21.64 -2.17
N ILE A 369 -16.81 20.35 -2.23
CA ILE A 369 -15.82 19.28 -2.46
C ILE A 369 -15.86 18.90 -3.94
N THR A 370 -14.70 18.65 -4.57
CA THR A 370 -14.59 18.17 -5.95
C THR A 370 -13.95 16.77 -5.98
N ASP A 371 -14.36 15.95 -6.95
CA ASP A 371 -14.00 14.55 -7.16
C ASP A 371 -12.66 14.35 -7.90
N ARG A 372 -11.57 14.96 -7.42
CA ARG A 372 -10.27 14.99 -8.13
C ARG A 372 -9.63 13.63 -8.38
N THR A 373 -9.82 12.69 -7.46
CA THR A 373 -9.31 11.31 -7.58
C THR A 373 -10.13 10.48 -8.57
N ARG A 374 -11.24 11.02 -9.09
CA ARG A 374 -12.20 10.35 -9.97
C ARG A 374 -12.70 9.00 -9.44
N SER A 375 -12.56 8.74 -8.14
CA SER A 375 -13.17 7.58 -7.52
C SER A 375 -14.65 7.85 -7.27
N TRP A 376 -15.49 6.82 -7.37
CA TRP A 376 -16.91 6.99 -7.15
C TRP A 376 -17.25 7.39 -5.71
N LEU A 377 -16.40 7.04 -4.72
CA LEU A 377 -16.53 7.50 -3.34
C LEU A 377 -16.27 9.01 -3.21
N ALA A 378 -15.26 9.54 -3.91
CA ALA A 378 -15.01 10.99 -3.97
C ALA A 378 -16.12 11.73 -4.71
N THR A 379 -16.65 11.11 -5.78
CA THR A 379 -17.80 11.63 -6.53
C THR A 379 -19.04 11.69 -5.64
N LEU A 380 -19.33 10.62 -4.90
CA LEU A 380 -20.45 10.59 -3.95
C LEU A 380 -20.31 11.68 -2.88
N ALA A 381 -19.11 11.87 -2.33
CA ALA A 381 -18.86 12.94 -1.34
C ALA A 381 -19.09 14.35 -1.93
N MET A 382 -18.70 14.59 -3.19
CA MET A 382 -19.02 15.83 -3.91
C MET A 382 -20.53 16.02 -4.05
N LEU A 383 -21.26 14.98 -4.48
CA LEU A 383 -22.71 15.07 -4.65
C LEU A 383 -23.42 15.29 -3.30
N GLU A 384 -23.06 14.55 -2.25
CA GLU A 384 -23.59 14.72 -0.88
C GLU A 384 -23.41 16.17 -0.41
N ARG A 385 -22.22 16.75 -0.59
CA ARG A 385 -21.92 18.14 -0.22
C ARG A 385 -22.73 19.15 -1.04
N LEU A 386 -22.87 18.93 -2.36
CA LEU A 386 -23.71 19.79 -3.21
C LEU A 386 -25.17 19.74 -2.78
N LYS A 387 -25.68 18.56 -2.39
CA LYS A 387 -27.05 18.39 -1.91
C LYS A 387 -27.28 19.09 -0.57
N GLU A 388 -26.37 18.90 0.38
CA GLU A 388 -26.38 19.56 1.69
C GLU A 388 -26.47 21.09 1.55
N GLN A 389 -25.75 21.64 0.56
CA GLN A 389 -25.62 23.08 0.32
C GLN A 389 -26.59 23.62 -0.75
N GLN A 390 -27.58 22.83 -1.17
CA GLN A 390 -28.47 23.15 -2.30
C GLN A 390 -29.13 24.53 -2.17
N ILE A 391 -29.64 24.87 -0.99
CA ILE A 391 -30.35 26.14 -0.74
C ILE A 391 -29.38 27.33 -0.89
N ALA A 392 -28.21 27.24 -0.25
CA ALA A 392 -27.21 28.30 -0.30
C ALA A 392 -26.64 28.48 -1.73
N ILE A 393 -26.37 27.38 -2.43
CA ILE A 393 -25.90 27.38 -3.83
C ILE A 393 -26.95 28.06 -4.74
N THR A 394 -28.21 27.67 -4.62
CA THR A 394 -29.29 28.20 -5.47
C THR A 394 -29.54 29.69 -5.20
N ALA A 395 -29.50 30.12 -3.94
CA ALA A 395 -29.61 31.52 -3.58
C ALA A 395 -28.45 32.36 -4.15
N THR A 396 -27.23 31.83 -4.05
CA THR A 396 -26.01 32.50 -4.56
C THR A 396 -26.03 32.65 -6.08
N LEU A 397 -26.44 31.62 -6.81
CA LEU A 397 -26.52 31.65 -8.28
C LEU A 397 -27.56 32.66 -8.80
N ARG A 398 -28.60 32.98 -8.02
CA ARG A 398 -29.63 33.95 -8.39
C ARG A 398 -29.19 35.41 -8.20
N GLU A 399 -28.27 35.65 -7.29
CA GLU A 399 -27.84 36.99 -6.89
C GLU A 399 -26.56 37.44 -7.60
N SER A 400 -25.74 36.49 -8.06
CA SER A 400 -24.54 36.80 -8.83
C SER A 400 -24.89 37.41 -10.20
N SER A 401 -24.36 38.59 -10.52
CA SER A 401 -24.56 39.25 -11.82
C SER A 401 -23.76 38.60 -12.96
N SER A 402 -22.79 37.73 -12.62
CA SER A 402 -21.93 37.01 -13.57
C SER A 402 -22.48 35.63 -13.96
N SER A 403 -23.55 35.16 -13.32
CA SER A 403 -24.12 33.81 -13.51
C SER A 403 -25.24 33.74 -14.55
N HIS A 404 -25.49 34.79 -15.34
CA HIS A 404 -26.53 34.78 -16.39
C HIS A 404 -26.38 33.64 -17.43
N ASN A 405 -25.20 33.01 -17.51
CA ASN A 405 -24.93 31.89 -18.42
C ASN A 405 -24.85 30.51 -17.75
N PHE A 406 -24.96 30.39 -16.42
CA PHE A 406 -24.81 29.12 -15.71
C PHE A 406 -25.91 28.91 -14.67
N THR A 407 -26.93 28.15 -15.06
CA THR A 407 -28.05 27.77 -14.19
C THR A 407 -27.98 26.29 -13.86
N PHE A 408 -28.00 25.95 -12.57
CA PHE A 408 -28.19 24.57 -12.12
C PHE A 408 -29.67 24.35 -11.78
N ASP A 409 -30.38 23.64 -12.66
CA ASP A 409 -31.85 23.61 -12.70
C ASP A 409 -32.48 22.51 -11.82
N GLY A 410 -33.81 22.56 -11.69
CA GLY A 410 -34.59 21.56 -10.93
C GLY A 410 -34.32 20.12 -11.38
N PRO A 411 -34.37 19.81 -12.69
CA PRO A 411 -34.02 18.50 -13.22
C PRO A 411 -32.61 18.01 -12.82
N GLN A 412 -31.60 18.87 -12.85
CA GLN A 412 -30.23 18.54 -12.42
C GLN A 412 -30.16 18.23 -10.92
N TRP A 413 -30.89 18.97 -10.08
CA TRP A 413 -30.99 18.65 -8.64
C TRP A 413 -31.70 17.32 -8.38
N SER A 414 -32.71 16.98 -9.19
CA SER A 414 -33.39 15.68 -9.11
C SER A 414 -32.48 14.53 -9.58
N LEU A 415 -31.67 14.75 -10.61
CA LEU A 415 -30.66 13.79 -11.07
C LEU A 415 -29.57 13.57 -10.01
N LEU A 416 -29.10 14.65 -9.37
CA LEU A 416 -28.15 14.61 -8.26
C LEU A 416 -28.66 13.74 -7.11
N ASP A 417 -29.89 14.00 -6.65
CA ASP A 417 -30.54 13.26 -5.57
C ASP A 417 -30.75 11.78 -5.94
N GLY A 418 -31.14 11.50 -7.19
CA GLY A 418 -31.25 10.16 -7.73
C GLY A 418 -29.92 9.40 -7.71
N LEU A 419 -28.82 10.03 -8.13
CA LEU A 419 -27.49 9.41 -8.16
C LEU A 419 -26.97 9.14 -6.75
N ILE A 420 -27.18 10.05 -5.79
CA ILE A 420 -26.86 9.80 -4.37
C ILE A 420 -27.61 8.56 -3.89
N LYS A 421 -28.93 8.48 -4.12
CA LYS A 421 -29.75 7.32 -3.71
C LYS A 421 -29.28 6.01 -4.32
N VAL A 422 -28.77 6.02 -5.54
CA VAL A 422 -28.18 4.84 -6.19
C VAL A 422 -26.84 4.47 -5.55
N LEU A 423 -25.97 5.44 -5.25
CA LEU A 423 -24.60 5.19 -4.77
C LEU A 423 -24.49 4.93 -3.26
N GLN A 424 -25.42 5.43 -2.44
CA GLN A 424 -25.38 5.26 -0.97
C GLN A 424 -25.31 3.80 -0.52
N PRO A 425 -26.15 2.87 -1.04
CA PRO A 425 -26.05 1.47 -0.66
C PRO A 425 -24.67 0.87 -0.94
N PHE A 426 -24.01 1.26 -2.04
CA PHE A 426 -22.64 0.80 -2.35
C PHE A 426 -21.62 1.27 -1.33
N LYS A 427 -21.75 2.51 -0.81
CA LYS A 427 -20.89 3.02 0.29
C LYS A 427 -21.07 2.20 1.56
N VAL A 428 -22.33 1.86 1.90
CA VAL A 428 -22.63 0.98 3.05
C VAL A 428 -22.01 -0.40 2.87
N VAL A 429 -22.22 -1.04 1.71
CA VAL A 429 -21.64 -2.36 1.39
C VAL A 429 -20.11 -2.32 1.49
N THR A 430 -19.49 -1.29 0.92
CA THR A 430 -18.04 -1.09 0.95
C THR A 430 -17.50 -0.97 2.37
N ASN A 431 -18.17 -0.19 3.23
CA ASN A 431 -17.80 -0.03 4.64
C ASN A 431 -17.96 -1.33 5.42
N MET A 432 -19.03 -2.08 5.17
CA MET A 432 -19.27 -3.39 5.81
C MET A 432 -18.11 -4.34 5.51
N ILE A 433 -17.76 -4.55 4.24
CA ILE A 433 -16.68 -5.47 3.84
C ILE A 433 -15.31 -4.96 4.34
N THR A 434 -15.13 -3.65 4.52
CA THR A 434 -13.87 -3.07 4.99
C THR A 434 -13.62 -3.23 6.48
N HIS A 435 -14.67 -3.24 7.30
CA HIS A 435 -14.57 -3.34 8.75
C HIS A 435 -14.80 -4.77 9.30
N CYS A 436 -15.01 -5.76 8.44
CA CYS A 436 -15.20 -7.15 8.86
C CYS A 436 -13.88 -7.80 9.33
N SER A 437 -13.91 -8.41 10.52
CA SER A 437 -12.87 -9.28 11.08
C SER A 437 -13.05 -10.77 10.76
N TYR A 438 -14.12 -11.12 10.06
CA TYR A 438 -14.53 -12.49 9.70
C TYR A 438 -14.68 -12.65 8.16
N PRO A 439 -14.77 -13.88 7.63
CA PRO A 439 -14.89 -14.16 6.21
C PRO A 439 -16.00 -13.36 5.53
N THR A 440 -15.61 -12.61 4.51
CA THR A 440 -16.51 -11.73 3.76
C THR A 440 -17.26 -12.46 2.65
N ILE A 441 -16.85 -13.68 2.30
CA ILE A 441 -17.42 -14.44 1.18
C ILE A 441 -18.89 -14.82 1.40
N SER A 442 -19.29 -15.11 2.63
CA SER A 442 -20.68 -15.43 2.97
C SER A 442 -21.63 -14.24 2.78
N MET A 443 -21.10 -13.01 2.77
CA MET A 443 -21.89 -11.80 2.59
C MET A 443 -22.15 -11.48 1.12
N VAL A 444 -21.35 -12.02 0.19
CA VAL A 444 -21.42 -11.66 -1.23
C VAL A 444 -22.81 -11.91 -1.80
N ARG A 445 -23.40 -13.08 -1.58
CA ARG A 445 -24.73 -13.41 -2.14
C ARG A 445 -25.86 -12.56 -1.55
N PRO A 446 -26.01 -12.40 -0.22
CA PRO A 446 -27.00 -11.48 0.35
C PRO A 446 -26.83 -10.03 -0.11
N LEU A 447 -25.59 -9.55 -0.22
CA LEU A 447 -25.29 -8.20 -0.69
C LEU A 447 -25.66 -8.02 -2.16
N LEU A 448 -25.32 -8.99 -3.03
CA LEU A 448 -25.71 -8.97 -4.43
C LEU A 448 -27.24 -8.99 -4.59
N HIS A 449 -27.95 -9.82 -3.83
CA HIS A 449 -29.42 -9.85 -3.84
C HIS A 449 -30.01 -8.49 -3.40
N MET A 450 -29.52 -7.90 -2.31
CA MET A 450 -29.95 -6.58 -1.86
C MET A 450 -29.68 -5.48 -2.90
N LEU A 451 -28.50 -5.51 -3.53
CA LEU A 451 -28.15 -4.54 -4.56
C LEU A 451 -29.00 -4.72 -5.83
N LEU A 452 -29.10 -5.93 -6.37
CA LEU A 452 -29.80 -6.20 -7.63
C LEU A 452 -31.33 -6.08 -7.49
N ASP A 453 -31.91 -6.67 -6.46
CA ASP A 453 -33.38 -6.80 -6.36
C ASP A 453 -34.06 -5.66 -5.61
N THR A 454 -33.32 -4.97 -4.73
CA THR A 454 -33.87 -3.84 -3.94
C THR A 454 -33.36 -2.49 -4.44
N THR A 455 -32.05 -2.35 -4.65
CA THR A 455 -31.42 -1.04 -4.95
C THR A 455 -31.49 -0.69 -6.44
N LEU A 456 -31.12 -1.63 -7.30
CA LEU A 456 -30.94 -1.44 -8.73
C LEU A 456 -32.21 -1.77 -9.55
N LYS A 457 -33.28 -2.22 -8.90
CA LYS A 457 -34.57 -2.38 -9.55
C LYS A 457 -35.11 -1.01 -9.94
N VAL A 458 -35.44 -0.85 -11.22
CA VAL A 458 -36.05 0.37 -11.77
C VAL A 458 -37.46 0.51 -11.20
N LYS A 459 -37.78 1.69 -10.66
CA LYS A 459 -39.07 2.01 -10.05
C LYS A 459 -39.87 2.94 -10.97
N GLU A 460 -41.20 2.82 -10.92
CA GLU A 460 -42.11 3.77 -11.57
C GLU A 460 -41.93 5.16 -10.91
N GLY A 461 -41.26 6.07 -11.61
CA GLY A 461 -40.89 7.39 -11.11
C GLY A 461 -39.39 7.70 -11.14
N ASP A 462 -38.53 6.71 -11.46
CA ASP A 462 -37.11 6.98 -11.68
C ASP A 462 -36.91 7.84 -12.95
N LEU A 463 -36.00 8.82 -12.88
CA LEU A 463 -35.56 9.56 -14.06
C LEU A 463 -34.91 8.60 -15.07
N LYS A 464 -35.08 8.86 -16.37
CA LYS A 464 -34.55 8.01 -17.45
C LYS A 464 -33.04 7.71 -17.29
N ASP A 465 -32.25 8.69 -16.86
CA ASP A 465 -30.81 8.53 -16.66
C ASP A 465 -30.48 7.70 -15.42
N ILE A 466 -31.30 7.79 -14.36
CA ILE A 466 -31.20 6.93 -13.17
C ILE A 466 -31.54 5.49 -13.51
N SER A 467 -32.61 5.26 -14.28
CA SER A 467 -32.98 3.92 -14.75
C SER A 467 -31.85 3.29 -15.56
N LYS A 468 -31.27 4.04 -16.51
CA LYS A 468 -30.09 3.58 -17.28
C LYS A 468 -28.87 3.31 -16.40
N THR A 469 -28.59 4.18 -15.44
CA THR A 469 -27.49 4.00 -14.48
C THR A 469 -27.67 2.69 -13.71
N LYS A 470 -28.88 2.46 -13.18
CA LYS A 470 -29.24 1.22 -12.48
C LYS A 470 -29.11 -0.02 -13.38
N GLU A 471 -29.60 0.07 -14.62
CA GLU A 471 -29.51 -1.01 -15.62
C GLU A 471 -28.06 -1.36 -15.95
N VAL A 472 -27.18 -0.38 -16.15
CA VAL A 472 -25.75 -0.61 -16.44
C VAL A 472 -25.08 -1.29 -15.25
N ILE A 473 -25.24 -0.75 -14.03
CA ILE A 473 -24.64 -1.35 -12.83
C ILE A 473 -25.17 -2.77 -12.63
N SER A 474 -26.50 -2.97 -12.74
CA SER A 474 -27.15 -4.28 -12.61
C SER A 474 -26.62 -5.27 -13.65
N LYS A 475 -26.47 -4.83 -14.90
CA LYS A 475 -25.91 -5.63 -15.98
C LYS A 475 -24.48 -6.04 -15.68
N VAL A 476 -23.60 -5.13 -15.25
CA VAL A 476 -22.19 -5.46 -14.96
C VAL A 476 -22.08 -6.45 -13.80
N LEU A 477 -22.80 -6.21 -12.70
CA LEU A 477 -22.79 -7.11 -11.54
C LEU A 477 -23.39 -8.49 -11.88
N SER A 478 -24.54 -8.52 -12.54
CA SER A 478 -25.17 -9.78 -12.99
C SER A 478 -24.31 -10.51 -14.01
N THR A 479 -23.63 -9.80 -14.91
CA THR A 479 -22.71 -10.41 -15.87
C THR A 479 -21.48 -11.01 -15.19
N THR A 480 -21.01 -10.38 -14.12
CA THR A 480 -19.84 -10.83 -13.35
C THR A 480 -20.14 -12.10 -12.56
N TYR A 481 -21.33 -12.23 -11.97
CA TYR A 481 -21.68 -13.34 -11.07
C TYR A 481 -22.69 -14.37 -11.64
N SER A 482 -23.39 -14.07 -12.74
CA SER A 482 -24.56 -14.84 -13.20
C SER A 482 -24.57 -15.16 -14.71
N ARG A 483 -23.43 -15.10 -15.43
CA ARG A 483 -23.42 -15.51 -16.86
C ARG A 483 -23.81 -16.99 -17.03
N ASN A 484 -24.44 -17.35 -18.14
CA ASN A 484 -24.79 -18.74 -18.48
C ASN A 484 -23.57 -19.56 -18.97
N THR A 485 -22.45 -19.47 -18.28
CA THR A 485 -21.25 -20.29 -18.51
C THR A 485 -21.09 -21.28 -17.36
N GLN A 486 -20.55 -22.48 -17.63
CA GLN A 486 -20.35 -23.54 -16.64
C GLN A 486 -19.63 -23.04 -15.36
N LEU A 487 -18.62 -22.17 -15.52
CA LEU A 487 -17.93 -21.48 -14.41
C LEU A 487 -18.85 -20.64 -13.50
N SER A 488 -19.92 -20.05 -14.02
CA SER A 488 -20.81 -19.18 -13.26
C SER A 488 -21.78 -19.98 -12.39
N GLN A 489 -22.10 -21.21 -12.82
CA GLN A 489 -22.86 -22.15 -11.98
C GLN A 489 -22.03 -22.59 -10.77
N GLU A 490 -20.72 -22.79 -10.95
CA GLU A 490 -19.78 -23.12 -9.87
C GLU A 490 -19.67 -21.97 -8.86
N ILE A 491 -19.48 -20.72 -9.34
CA ILE A 491 -19.47 -19.51 -8.49
C ILE A 491 -20.77 -19.39 -7.69
N SER A 492 -21.93 -19.48 -8.36
CA SER A 492 -23.22 -19.36 -7.67
C SER A 492 -23.43 -20.48 -6.66
N THR A 493 -23.04 -21.71 -6.98
CA THR A 493 -23.14 -22.85 -6.06
C THR A 493 -22.23 -22.64 -4.85
N PHE A 494 -20.98 -22.23 -5.07
CA PHE A 494 -20.00 -21.93 -4.02
C PHE A 494 -20.49 -20.82 -3.09
N LEU A 495 -20.98 -19.72 -3.64
CA LEU A 495 -21.52 -18.60 -2.86
C LEU A 495 -22.76 -19.00 -2.05
N ASN A 496 -23.66 -19.81 -2.62
CA ASN A 496 -24.84 -20.28 -1.91
C ASN A 496 -24.47 -21.18 -0.72
N ILE A 497 -23.50 -22.09 -0.88
CA ILE A 497 -23.00 -22.93 0.22
C ILE A 497 -22.30 -22.07 1.28
N ALA A 498 -21.39 -21.17 0.87
CA ALA A 498 -20.70 -20.28 1.80
C ALA A 498 -21.67 -19.39 2.61
N THR A 499 -22.77 -18.96 1.97
CA THR A 499 -23.83 -18.16 2.62
C THR A 499 -24.72 -19.02 3.51
N PHE A 500 -25.03 -20.26 3.12
CA PHE A 500 -25.80 -21.20 3.94
C PHE A 500 -25.11 -21.46 5.28
N LEU A 501 -23.78 -21.61 5.26
CA LEU A 501 -22.95 -21.85 6.44
C LEU A 501 -22.83 -20.62 7.35
N ASP A 502 -23.31 -19.45 6.93
CA ASP A 502 -23.40 -18.28 7.80
C ASP A 502 -24.68 -18.33 8.64
N PRO A 503 -24.60 -18.45 9.98
CA PRO A 503 -25.78 -18.55 10.83
C PRO A 503 -26.74 -17.34 10.73
N ARG A 504 -26.26 -16.20 10.20
CA ARG A 504 -27.08 -15.00 9.94
C ARG A 504 -27.93 -15.15 8.68
N TYR A 505 -27.44 -15.88 7.68
CA TYR A 505 -28.04 -15.96 6.34
C TYR A 505 -28.52 -17.35 5.94
N LYS A 506 -28.38 -18.37 6.81
CA LYS A 506 -28.74 -19.78 6.57
C LYS A 506 -30.15 -20.06 6.03
N LYS A 507 -31.10 -19.12 6.21
CA LYS A 507 -32.46 -19.23 5.67
C LYS A 507 -32.55 -18.99 4.15
N LEU A 508 -31.56 -18.33 3.55
CA LEU A 508 -31.45 -18.04 2.10
C LEU A 508 -32.78 -17.69 1.40
N PRO A 509 -33.56 -16.71 1.89
CA PRO A 509 -34.95 -16.46 1.44
C PRO A 509 -35.09 -16.09 -0.04
N PHE A 510 -33.98 -15.83 -0.72
CA PHE A 510 -33.91 -15.42 -2.12
C PHE A 510 -33.70 -16.58 -3.11
N LEU A 511 -33.55 -17.82 -2.63
CA LEU A 511 -33.40 -18.99 -3.49
C LEU A 511 -34.74 -19.69 -3.72
N SER A 512 -34.90 -20.31 -4.89
CA SER A 512 -36.02 -21.20 -5.16
C SER A 512 -35.92 -22.50 -4.35
N LEU A 513 -37.04 -23.21 -4.16
CA LEU A 513 -37.05 -24.51 -3.46
C LEU A 513 -36.08 -25.53 -4.08
N HIS A 514 -35.93 -25.51 -5.41
CA HIS A 514 -35.00 -26.37 -6.13
C HIS A 514 -33.54 -26.01 -5.82
N GLU A 515 -33.19 -24.72 -5.83
CA GLU A 515 -31.84 -24.26 -5.47
C GLU A 515 -31.51 -24.54 -4.00
N HIS A 516 -32.48 -24.39 -3.10
CA HIS A 516 -32.34 -24.79 -1.70
C HIS A 516 -32.00 -26.28 -1.57
N SER A 517 -32.78 -27.14 -2.23
CA SER A 517 -32.53 -28.59 -2.22
C SER A 517 -31.15 -28.91 -2.79
N LYS A 518 -30.71 -28.22 -3.84
CA LYS A 518 -29.39 -28.40 -4.45
C LYS A 518 -28.25 -28.02 -3.49
N VAL A 519 -28.39 -26.92 -2.76
CA VAL A 519 -27.40 -26.50 -1.75
C VAL A 519 -27.30 -27.54 -0.64
N GLU A 520 -28.43 -28.03 -0.14
CA GLU A 520 -28.47 -29.07 0.90
C GLU A 520 -27.84 -30.37 0.41
N SER A 521 -28.20 -30.84 -0.79
CA SER A 521 -27.59 -32.04 -1.41
C SER A 521 -26.08 -31.90 -1.55
N ASN A 522 -25.58 -30.76 -2.04
CA ASN A 522 -24.14 -30.54 -2.19
C ASN A 522 -23.40 -30.53 -0.85
N ILE A 523 -24.00 -29.93 0.20
CA ILE A 523 -23.41 -29.96 1.55
C ILE A 523 -23.37 -31.39 2.09
N ILE A 524 -24.42 -32.17 1.86
CA ILE A 524 -24.47 -33.58 2.27
C ILE A 524 -23.36 -34.37 1.57
N GLU A 525 -23.18 -34.18 0.26
CA GLU A 525 -22.12 -34.83 -0.52
C GLU A 525 -20.72 -34.44 -0.02
N GLU A 526 -20.48 -33.15 0.28
CA GLU A 526 -19.20 -32.67 0.84
C GLU A 526 -18.93 -33.24 2.22
N CYS A 527 -19.94 -33.29 3.10
CA CYS A 527 -19.83 -33.90 4.41
C CYS A 527 -19.50 -35.40 4.31
N LYS A 528 -20.17 -36.13 3.41
CA LYS A 528 -19.88 -37.55 3.16
C LYS A 528 -18.44 -37.76 2.70
N ALA A 529 -17.99 -36.99 1.70
CA ALA A 529 -16.63 -37.08 1.19
C ALA A 529 -15.58 -36.82 2.29
N ILE A 530 -15.85 -35.89 3.20
CA ILE A 530 -14.98 -35.59 4.36
C ILE A 530 -14.96 -36.73 5.38
N LEU A 531 -16.08 -37.42 5.60
CA LEU A 531 -16.17 -38.56 6.51
C LEU A 531 -15.53 -39.81 5.91
N GLU A 532 -15.79 -40.11 4.64
CA GLU A 532 -15.16 -41.23 3.90
C GLU A 532 -13.64 -41.10 3.90
N LYS A 533 -13.13 -39.88 3.69
CA LYS A 533 -11.68 -39.61 3.77
C LYS A 533 -11.12 -39.86 5.17
N GLN A 534 -11.85 -39.51 6.24
CA GLN A 534 -11.41 -39.77 7.61
C GLN A 534 -11.37 -41.26 7.95
N ILE A 535 -12.32 -42.03 7.43
CA ILE A 535 -12.36 -43.49 7.59
C ILE A 535 -11.22 -44.14 6.82
N ALA A 536 -10.91 -43.66 5.61
CA ALA A 536 -9.79 -44.14 4.79
C ALA A 536 -8.41 -43.79 5.39
N GLU A 537 -8.29 -42.69 6.13
CA GLU A 537 -7.04 -42.23 6.76
C GLU A 537 -6.82 -42.77 8.19
N GLN A 538 -7.76 -43.54 8.75
CA GLN A 538 -7.54 -44.26 10.02
C GLN A 538 -6.46 -45.34 9.82
N PRO A 539 -5.35 -45.33 10.58
CA PRO A 539 -4.32 -46.34 10.40
C PRO A 539 -4.88 -47.71 10.81
N CYS A 540 -4.90 -48.65 9.86
CA CYS A 540 -4.90 -50.07 10.18
C CYS A 540 -3.61 -50.34 10.98
N LEU A 541 -3.73 -50.34 12.30
CA LEU A 541 -2.70 -50.84 13.21
C LEU A 541 -2.75 -52.36 13.15
N ASP A 542 -2.17 -52.94 12.10
CA ASP A 542 -1.67 -54.31 12.10
C ASP A 542 -0.62 -54.44 10.98
N ASP A 543 0.51 -55.06 11.31
CA ASP A 543 1.73 -55.29 10.52
C ASP A 543 2.69 -54.10 10.28
N TYR A 544 3.75 -54.03 11.08
CA TYR A 544 5.14 -54.27 10.65
C TYR A 544 6.09 -54.20 11.87
N SER A 545 6.65 -55.36 12.23
CA SER A 545 7.80 -55.50 13.13
C SER A 545 9.09 -55.09 12.40
N TRP A 546 10.11 -54.56 13.08
CA TRP A 546 11.56 -54.84 12.90
C TRP A 546 12.42 -54.02 13.89
N VAL A 547 12.91 -54.74 14.91
CA VAL A 547 14.19 -54.69 15.67
C VAL A 547 14.99 -53.38 15.80
N CYS A 548 15.24 -52.97 17.05
CA CYS A 548 16.50 -52.32 17.47
C CYS A 548 16.92 -52.83 18.86
N ASP A 549 18.08 -53.47 18.93
CA ASP A 549 18.83 -53.84 20.13
C ASP A 549 19.58 -52.63 20.72
N GLU A 550 19.45 -52.35 22.02
CA GLU A 550 20.55 -52.29 23.02
C GLU A 550 20.07 -51.79 24.42
N PRO A 551 20.74 -52.17 25.54
CA PRO A 551 20.19 -52.11 26.90
C PRO A 551 20.91 -51.06 27.82
N PRO A 552 20.87 -51.11 29.18
CA PRO A 552 19.99 -50.28 30.01
C PRO A 552 20.74 -49.38 31.05
N ASN A 553 19.96 -48.72 31.93
CA ASN A 553 20.29 -47.96 33.18
C ASN A 553 20.58 -46.45 33.05
N LYS A 554 20.01 -45.52 33.85
CA LYS A 554 19.50 -45.52 35.24
C LYS A 554 18.46 -44.40 35.46
N LYS A 555 17.54 -44.61 36.42
CA LYS A 555 16.40 -43.76 36.86
C LYS A 555 16.80 -42.37 37.43
N PRO A 556 15.86 -41.40 37.58
CA PRO A 556 15.01 -41.33 38.80
C PRO A 556 13.53 -40.87 38.63
N ALA A 557 12.68 -41.49 39.47
CA ALA A 557 11.53 -40.98 40.25
C ALA A 557 10.27 -40.32 39.62
N PRO A 558 9.08 -40.45 40.27
CA PRO A 558 7.79 -40.61 39.61
C PRO A 558 6.86 -39.39 39.69
N LEU A 559 6.02 -39.19 38.67
CA LEU A 559 4.83 -38.35 38.72
C LEU A 559 3.60 -39.11 38.21
N ARG A 560 2.51 -38.88 38.93
CA ARG A 560 1.29 -39.69 39.04
C ARG A 560 0.59 -39.96 37.71
N LYS A 561 0.23 -41.23 37.50
CA LYS A 561 -0.79 -41.68 36.55
C LYS A 561 -2.17 -41.23 37.04
N HIS A 562 -2.90 -40.50 36.20
CA HIS A 562 -4.36 -40.55 36.21
C HIS A 562 -4.82 -41.42 35.04
N THR A 563 -5.66 -42.38 35.41
CA THR A 563 -6.24 -43.47 34.63
C THR A 563 -7.30 -42.98 33.64
N GLY A 564 -7.22 -43.46 32.41
CA GLY A 564 -8.25 -43.35 31.37
C GLY A 564 -8.25 -44.61 30.50
N SER A 565 -8.78 -45.69 31.07
CA SER A 565 -9.45 -46.86 30.48
C SER A 565 -9.30 -47.17 28.97
N SER A 566 -8.70 -48.32 28.67
CA SER A 566 -8.84 -49.06 27.40
C SER A 566 -10.28 -49.55 27.21
N ILE A 567 -11.00 -49.01 26.22
CA ILE A 567 -12.30 -49.54 25.76
C ILE A 567 -12.05 -50.56 24.65
N GLN A 568 -11.39 -51.68 24.97
CA GLN A 568 -11.32 -52.82 24.03
C GLN A 568 -11.70 -54.18 24.64
N ASP A 569 -11.90 -54.28 25.97
CA ASP A 569 -12.35 -55.53 26.61
C ASP A 569 -13.72 -55.38 27.30
N ASN A 570 -14.70 -54.76 26.63
CA ASN A 570 -16.08 -54.73 27.11
C ASN A 570 -16.96 -55.71 26.28
N PRO A 571 -17.45 -56.82 26.86
CA PRO A 571 -18.30 -57.77 26.13
C PRO A 571 -19.65 -57.15 25.68
N LEU A 572 -20.08 -56.03 26.27
CA LEU A 572 -21.21 -55.25 25.75
C LEU A 572 -20.84 -54.53 24.44
N ALA A 573 -19.61 -54.02 24.29
CA ALA A 573 -19.18 -53.38 23.05
C ALA A 573 -19.15 -54.37 21.88
N ALA A 574 -18.81 -55.64 22.12
CA ALA A 574 -18.87 -56.70 21.11
C ALA A 574 -20.32 -57.07 20.68
N ILE A 575 -21.32 -56.79 21.53
CA ILE A 575 -22.74 -57.04 21.22
C ILE A 575 -23.37 -55.82 20.51
N PHE A 576 -22.98 -54.61 20.87
CA PHE A 576 -23.57 -53.36 20.35
C PHE A 576 -22.78 -52.70 19.22
N CYS A 577 -21.57 -53.16 18.89
CA CYS A 577 -20.74 -52.63 17.80
C CYS A 577 -20.42 -53.72 16.76
N GLN A 578 -21.45 -54.34 16.18
CA GLN A 578 -21.29 -55.21 15.02
C GLN A 578 -21.16 -54.34 13.75
N SER A 579 -20.01 -54.39 13.10
CA SER A 579 -19.73 -53.59 11.90
C SER A 579 -20.09 -54.36 10.63
N ASP A 580 -21.33 -54.22 10.15
CA ASP A 580 -21.70 -54.61 8.79
C ASP A 580 -21.29 -53.50 7.83
N THR A 581 -20.48 -53.85 6.82
CA THR A 581 -19.82 -52.89 5.92
C THR A 581 -20.80 -52.14 5.00
N GLU A 582 -22.02 -52.64 4.83
CA GLU A 582 -23.11 -51.98 4.09
C GLU A 582 -23.96 -51.03 4.96
N GLN A 583 -24.04 -51.27 6.28
CA GLN A 583 -24.72 -50.36 7.23
C GLN A 583 -23.96 -49.03 7.42
N ASN A 584 -22.64 -49.05 7.18
CA ASN A 584 -21.76 -47.92 7.44
C ASN A 584 -22.08 -46.69 6.55
N GLN A 585 -22.52 -46.88 5.30
CA GLN A 585 -22.87 -45.75 4.41
C GLN A 585 -24.22 -45.10 4.77
N GLU A 586 -25.23 -45.88 5.15
CA GLU A 586 -26.52 -45.37 5.60
C GLU A 586 -26.40 -44.66 6.95
N GLU A 587 -25.57 -45.18 7.86
CA GLU A 587 -25.29 -44.57 9.16
C GLU A 587 -24.57 -43.21 9.01
N LEU A 588 -23.53 -43.14 8.16
CA LEU A 588 -22.86 -41.87 7.83
C LEU A 588 -23.83 -40.87 7.20
N HIS A 589 -24.71 -41.33 6.32
CA HIS A 589 -25.75 -40.49 5.72
C HIS A 589 -26.71 -39.94 6.78
N ALA A 590 -27.14 -40.77 7.73
CA ALA A 590 -28.04 -40.37 8.81
C ALA A 590 -27.36 -39.35 9.74
N GLN A 591 -26.09 -39.56 10.09
CA GLN A 591 -25.30 -38.64 10.92
C GLN A 591 -25.21 -37.23 10.29
N VAL A 592 -24.93 -37.15 8.98
CA VAL A 592 -24.84 -35.87 8.27
C VAL A 592 -26.20 -35.17 8.21
N LEU A 593 -27.29 -35.91 7.99
CA LEU A 593 -28.64 -35.35 7.98
C LEU A 593 -29.05 -34.81 9.37
N GLU A 594 -28.70 -35.52 10.44
CA GLU A 594 -28.97 -35.08 11.80
C GLU A 594 -28.19 -33.79 12.13
N GLU A 595 -26.89 -33.76 11.82
CA GLU A 595 -26.04 -32.58 12.03
C GLU A 595 -26.58 -31.36 11.27
N LEU A 596 -26.95 -31.53 9.99
CA LEU A 596 -27.54 -30.48 9.16
C LEU A 596 -28.91 -30.03 9.69
N GLY A 597 -29.75 -30.97 10.13
CA GLY A 597 -31.04 -30.70 10.76
C GLY A 597 -30.89 -29.86 12.03
N ASN A 598 -29.94 -30.24 12.89
CA ASN A 598 -29.61 -29.51 14.12
C ASN A 598 -29.13 -28.09 13.81
N TYR A 599 -28.27 -27.92 12.80
CA TYR A 599 -27.80 -26.60 12.36
C TYR A 599 -28.97 -25.70 11.91
N LYS A 600 -29.90 -26.24 11.12
CA LYS A 600 -31.09 -25.51 10.64
C LYS A 600 -31.99 -25.08 11.80
N CYS A 601 -32.12 -25.92 12.83
CA CYS A 601 -32.92 -25.64 14.03
C CYS A 601 -32.33 -24.59 14.97
N GLN A 602 -31.03 -24.29 14.89
CA GLN A 602 -30.43 -23.24 15.74
C GLN A 602 -31.07 -21.87 15.50
N ARG A 603 -30.96 -20.95 16.47
CA ARG A 603 -31.38 -19.55 16.30
C ARG A 603 -30.63 -18.91 15.12
N VAL A 604 -31.31 -18.07 14.34
CA VAL A 604 -30.65 -17.20 13.35
C VAL A 604 -29.89 -16.11 14.09
N LEU A 605 -28.63 -15.94 13.76
CA LEU A 605 -27.74 -14.97 14.39
C LEU A 605 -28.07 -13.54 13.91
N GLY A 606 -27.95 -12.53 14.78
CA GLY A 606 -28.13 -11.12 14.42
C GLY A 606 -27.04 -10.62 13.47
N LEU A 607 -27.36 -9.63 12.63
CA LEU A 607 -26.42 -9.09 11.62
C LEU A 607 -25.15 -8.46 12.21
N ASN A 608 -25.24 -7.95 13.45
CA ASN A 608 -24.13 -7.30 14.17
C ASN A 608 -23.30 -8.28 15.01
N GLU A 609 -23.70 -9.54 15.13
CA GLU A 609 -22.98 -10.56 15.91
C GLU A 609 -21.90 -11.23 15.03
N ASP A 610 -20.82 -11.72 15.65
CA ASP A 610 -19.69 -12.35 14.95
C ASP A 610 -19.99 -13.84 14.67
N PRO A 611 -20.09 -14.24 13.38
CA PRO A 611 -20.40 -15.61 13.03
C PRO A 611 -19.21 -16.57 13.26
N LEU A 612 -17.96 -16.11 13.23
CA LEU A 612 -16.81 -16.98 13.57
C LEU A 612 -16.84 -17.34 15.05
N LEU A 613 -17.16 -16.39 15.92
CA LEU A 613 -17.31 -16.64 17.35
C LEU A 613 -18.46 -17.64 17.63
N TRP A 614 -19.56 -17.53 16.87
CA TRP A 614 -20.63 -18.51 16.91
C TRP A 614 -20.14 -19.91 16.51
N TRP A 615 -19.40 -20.04 15.41
CA TRP A 615 -18.84 -21.31 14.99
C TRP A 615 -17.83 -21.86 16.00
N SER A 616 -17.01 -21.02 16.64
CA SER A 616 -16.07 -21.44 17.68
C SER A 616 -16.77 -22.08 18.87
N THR A 617 -17.91 -21.52 19.27
CA THR A 617 -18.69 -22.01 20.41
C THR A 617 -19.52 -23.26 20.08
N HIS A 618 -19.88 -23.45 18.80
CA HIS A 618 -20.75 -24.55 18.36
C HIS A 618 -20.00 -25.63 17.56
N ALA A 619 -18.70 -25.50 17.34
CA ALA A 619 -17.88 -26.48 16.60
C ALA A 619 -18.03 -27.93 17.13
N PRO A 620 -18.10 -28.19 18.46
CA PRO A 620 -18.31 -29.55 18.96
C PRO A 620 -19.67 -30.14 18.59
N LEU A 621 -20.68 -29.31 18.35
CA LEU A 621 -22.02 -29.75 17.92
C LEU A 621 -22.07 -30.06 16.42
N PHE A 622 -21.11 -29.53 15.64
CA PHE A 622 -21.08 -29.59 14.19
C PHE A 622 -19.70 -30.01 13.66
N PRO A 623 -19.22 -31.23 13.97
CA PRO A 623 -17.85 -31.67 13.68
C PRO A 623 -17.55 -31.83 12.18
N THR A 624 -18.57 -32.08 11.35
CA THR A 624 -18.39 -32.27 9.89
C THR A 624 -18.64 -30.97 9.16
N LEU A 625 -19.71 -30.25 9.51
CA LEU A 625 -20.11 -29.00 8.89
C LEU A 625 -19.08 -27.90 9.12
N SER A 626 -18.40 -27.92 10.28
CA SER A 626 -17.29 -27.02 10.59
C SER A 626 -16.06 -27.23 9.69
N LYS A 627 -15.84 -28.44 9.15
CA LYS A 627 -14.80 -28.74 8.15
C LYS A 627 -15.21 -28.26 6.76
N VAL A 628 -16.49 -28.43 6.39
CA VAL A 628 -17.04 -27.83 5.17
C VAL A 628 -16.89 -26.31 5.21
N LEU A 629 -17.17 -25.67 6.35
CA LEU A 629 -16.95 -24.24 6.54
C LEU A 629 -15.51 -23.82 6.24
N GLN A 630 -14.50 -24.55 6.74
CA GLN A 630 -13.10 -24.24 6.46
C GLN A 630 -12.76 -24.29 4.96
N LYS A 631 -13.40 -25.20 4.19
CA LYS A 631 -13.25 -25.28 2.73
C LYS A 631 -13.82 -24.06 2.02
N TYR A 632 -15.01 -23.61 2.38
CA TYR A 632 -15.70 -22.53 1.65
C TYR A 632 -15.33 -21.12 2.13
N TRP A 633 -15.05 -20.94 3.42
CA TRP A 633 -14.73 -19.62 4.01
C TRP A 633 -13.26 -19.22 3.87
N CYS A 634 -12.39 -20.10 3.40
CA CYS A 634 -11.00 -19.77 3.10
C CYS A 634 -10.84 -18.86 1.87
N VAL A 635 -11.80 -18.83 0.94
CA VAL A 635 -11.77 -17.94 -0.22
C VAL A 635 -12.31 -16.55 0.16
N PRO A 636 -11.53 -15.46 0.01
CA PRO A 636 -11.99 -14.12 0.38
C PRO A 636 -12.91 -13.50 -0.67
N ALA A 637 -13.80 -12.57 -0.28
CA ALA A 637 -14.63 -11.83 -1.25
C ALA A 637 -13.85 -10.77 -2.05
N THR A 638 -12.69 -10.34 -1.55
CA THR A 638 -11.86 -9.29 -2.15
C THR A 638 -10.45 -9.76 -2.39
N SER A 639 -9.85 -9.31 -3.50
CA SER A 639 -8.49 -9.71 -3.87
C SER A 639 -7.40 -8.96 -3.09
N VAL A 640 -7.77 -7.81 -2.52
CA VAL A 640 -6.92 -6.89 -1.75
C VAL A 640 -7.64 -6.56 -0.45
N PRO A 641 -6.93 -6.31 0.67
CA PRO A 641 -7.56 -5.76 1.86
C PRO A 641 -8.37 -4.51 1.51
N CYS A 642 -9.65 -4.50 1.88
CA CYS A 642 -10.64 -3.54 1.40
C CYS A 642 -10.28 -2.07 1.74
N HIS A 643 -9.56 -1.85 2.84
CA HIS A 643 -9.05 -0.52 3.21
C HIS A 643 -8.04 0.05 2.20
N ARG A 644 -7.37 -0.79 1.41
CA ARG A 644 -6.51 -0.34 0.29
C ARG A 644 -7.30 -0.10 -1.01
N MET A 645 -8.44 -0.76 -1.19
CA MET A 645 -9.27 -0.64 -2.40
C MET A 645 -10.17 0.61 -2.40
N PHE A 646 -10.61 1.05 -1.22
CA PHE A 646 -11.69 2.04 -1.09
C PHE A 646 -11.32 3.29 -0.32
N ASN A 647 -10.15 3.34 0.29
CA ASN A 647 -9.72 4.52 1.00
C ASN A 647 -8.94 5.43 0.04
N SER A 648 -9.37 6.68 -0.11
CA SER A 648 -8.54 7.75 -0.68
C SER A 648 -7.27 8.00 0.14
N SER A 649 -7.24 7.45 1.37
CA SER A 649 -6.13 7.47 2.30
C SER A 649 -5.45 6.10 2.46
N GLY A 650 -5.57 5.19 1.49
CA GLY A 650 -4.59 4.09 1.42
C GLY A 650 -3.22 4.73 1.54
N THR A 651 -2.39 4.29 2.49
CA THR A 651 -1.12 4.92 2.86
C THR A 651 -0.22 5.05 1.64
N ALA A 652 -0.52 6.06 0.85
CA ALA A 652 0.27 6.57 -0.21
C ALA A 652 1.41 7.21 0.55
N LEU A 653 2.56 6.55 0.54
CA LEU A 653 3.69 7.25 -0.05
C LEU A 653 3.12 8.07 -1.20
N PHE A 654 2.85 9.37 -0.97
CA PHE A 654 2.42 10.25 -2.04
C PHE A 654 3.51 10.12 -3.09
N VAL A 655 3.23 9.38 -4.15
CA VAL A 655 4.15 9.28 -5.28
C VAL A 655 4.01 10.61 -5.98
N LEU A 656 4.72 11.60 -5.47
CA LEU A 656 4.75 12.94 -6.04
C LEU A 656 5.41 12.82 -7.42
N PRO A 657 4.83 13.46 -8.46
CA PRO A 657 5.39 13.37 -9.79
C PRO A 657 6.79 13.97 -9.80
N ARG A 658 7.69 13.39 -10.60
CA ARG A 658 9.03 13.95 -10.84
C ARG A 658 8.92 15.40 -11.28
N GLN A 659 9.80 16.24 -10.73
CA GLN A 659 9.85 17.69 -10.94
C GLN A 659 11.13 18.11 -11.68
N ASN A 660 11.67 17.21 -12.52
CA ASN A 660 12.87 17.46 -13.31
C ASN A 660 12.81 18.81 -14.06
N GLY A 661 13.91 19.56 -13.98
CA GLY A 661 14.05 20.86 -14.63
C GLY A 661 13.33 22.02 -13.93
N ARG A 662 12.66 21.78 -12.79
CA ARG A 662 12.13 22.85 -11.94
C ARG A 662 13.13 23.27 -10.88
N VAL A 663 12.93 24.48 -10.36
CA VAL A 663 13.82 25.11 -9.39
C VAL A 663 13.01 25.50 -8.16
N ALA A 664 13.53 25.17 -6.97
CA ALA A 664 12.95 25.52 -5.68
C ALA A 664 13.93 26.37 -4.87
N VAL A 665 13.40 27.30 -4.09
CA VAL A 665 14.11 27.99 -3.00
C VAL A 665 13.45 27.58 -1.68
N VAL A 666 14.25 27.14 -0.71
CA VAL A 666 13.76 26.75 0.63
C VAL A 666 14.50 27.55 1.68
N THR A 667 13.80 28.43 2.40
CA THR A 667 14.38 29.19 3.52
C THR A 667 14.49 28.32 4.77
N GLY A 668 15.60 28.45 5.50
CA GLY A 668 15.88 27.60 6.67
C GLY A 668 16.09 26.13 6.30
N GLY A 669 16.57 25.84 5.09
CA GLY A 669 16.76 24.49 4.58
C GLY A 669 18.00 23.75 5.08
N THR A 670 18.73 24.30 6.05
CA THR A 670 19.96 23.69 6.59
C THR A 670 19.69 22.65 7.68
N ARG A 671 18.51 22.69 8.32
CA ARG A 671 18.14 21.80 9.43
C ARG A 671 16.62 21.63 9.57
N GLY A 672 16.20 20.65 10.38
CA GLY A 672 14.80 20.42 10.73
C GLY A 672 13.86 20.22 9.53
N MET A 673 12.65 20.77 9.60
CA MET A 673 11.64 20.62 8.53
C MET A 673 12.10 21.19 7.18
N GLY A 674 12.89 22.27 7.21
CA GLY A 674 13.42 22.88 5.99
C GLY A 674 14.39 21.97 5.26
N TYR A 675 15.27 21.29 6.02
CA TYR A 675 16.19 20.29 5.46
C TYR A 675 15.44 19.15 4.79
N GLU A 676 14.47 18.55 5.47
CA GLU A 676 13.66 17.46 4.89
C GLU A 676 12.85 17.91 3.67
N THR A 677 12.31 19.14 3.70
CA THR A 677 11.64 19.73 2.53
C THR A 677 12.61 19.87 1.35
N ALA A 678 13.79 20.44 1.57
CA ALA A 678 14.81 20.63 0.55
C ALA A 678 15.29 19.29 -0.03
N ARG A 679 15.55 18.31 0.84
CA ARG A 679 15.98 16.95 0.49
C ARG A 679 14.96 16.25 -0.40
N HIS A 680 13.68 16.30 -0.04
CA HIS A 680 12.62 15.63 -0.79
C HIS A 680 12.34 16.33 -2.13
N LEU A 681 12.35 17.66 -2.19
CA LEU A 681 12.22 18.36 -3.47
C LEU A 681 13.40 18.05 -4.41
N ALA A 682 14.61 17.91 -3.87
CA ALA A 682 15.77 17.48 -4.63
C ALA A 682 15.64 16.02 -5.10
N SER A 683 15.11 15.11 -4.28
CA SER A 683 14.87 13.71 -4.68
C SER A 683 13.80 13.58 -5.77
N LEU A 684 12.88 14.53 -5.89
CA LEU A 684 11.95 14.65 -7.02
C LEU A 684 12.64 15.17 -8.31
N GLY A 685 13.93 15.49 -8.26
CA GLY A 685 14.73 15.94 -9.41
C GLY A 685 14.75 17.46 -9.62
N MET A 686 14.33 18.25 -8.62
CA MET A 686 14.41 19.71 -8.68
C MET A 686 15.84 20.21 -8.45
N HIS A 687 16.14 21.39 -8.99
CA HIS A 687 17.27 22.19 -8.53
C HIS A 687 16.85 22.97 -7.27
N VAL A 688 17.40 22.63 -6.11
CA VAL A 688 17.03 23.23 -4.83
C VAL A 688 18.11 24.20 -4.35
N VAL A 689 17.72 25.44 -4.08
CA VAL A 689 18.55 26.47 -3.45
C VAL A 689 18.17 26.55 -1.98
N ILE A 690 19.06 26.06 -1.12
CA ILE A 690 18.95 26.21 0.32
C ILE A 690 19.35 27.64 0.70
N ALA A 691 18.43 28.37 1.31
CA ALA A 691 18.66 29.74 1.77
C ALA A 691 18.72 29.77 3.31
N GLY A 692 19.85 30.17 3.88
CA GLY A 692 20.03 30.20 5.34
C GLY A 692 21.18 31.12 5.78
N ASN A 693 21.26 31.41 7.07
CA ASN A 693 22.16 32.40 7.63
C ASN A 693 23.46 31.82 8.22
N GLU A 694 23.67 30.50 8.12
CA GLU A 694 24.89 29.82 8.58
C GLU A 694 25.58 29.14 7.40
N ARG A 695 26.76 29.62 7.02
CA ARG A 695 27.46 29.16 5.81
C ARG A 695 27.99 27.75 5.97
N GLU A 696 28.49 27.43 7.15
CA GLU A 696 29.05 26.14 7.51
C GLU A 696 27.94 25.07 7.55
N GLU A 697 26.81 25.35 8.19
CA GLU A 697 25.64 24.45 8.18
C GLU A 697 25.10 24.25 6.76
N GLY A 698 25.06 25.32 5.96
CA GLY A 698 24.64 25.27 4.56
C GLY A 698 25.54 24.40 3.69
N ALA A 699 26.86 24.57 3.81
CA ALA A 699 27.83 23.76 3.10
C ALA A 699 27.78 22.28 3.54
N ALA A 700 27.57 22.03 4.84
CA ALA A 700 27.38 20.69 5.36
C ALA A 700 26.12 20.03 4.78
N ALA A 701 24.98 20.71 4.80
CA ALA A 701 23.73 20.18 4.24
C ALA A 701 23.86 19.81 2.74
N VAL A 702 24.52 20.66 1.95
CA VAL A 702 24.77 20.37 0.52
C VAL A 702 25.66 19.15 0.34
N ARG A 703 26.70 18.97 1.17
CA ARG A 703 27.56 17.78 1.12
C ARG A 703 26.78 16.52 1.48
N THR A 704 25.99 16.57 2.55
CA THR A 704 25.16 15.43 2.97
C THR A 704 24.20 15.01 1.86
N PHE A 705 23.54 15.95 1.20
CA PHE A 705 22.66 15.63 0.06
C PHE A 705 23.40 14.97 -1.11
N GLN A 706 24.63 15.42 -1.40
CA GLN A 706 25.47 14.81 -2.43
C GLN A 706 25.88 13.38 -2.05
N GLU A 707 26.23 13.15 -0.78
CA GLU A 707 26.57 11.82 -0.24
C GLU A 707 25.37 10.87 -0.23
N GLU A 708 24.17 11.38 0.06
CA GLU A 708 22.90 10.65 0.03
C GLU A 708 22.43 10.31 -1.40
N GLY A 709 23.08 10.83 -2.44
CA GLY A 709 22.79 10.52 -3.84
C GLY A 709 21.46 11.08 -4.35
N VAL A 710 21.05 12.27 -3.86
CA VAL A 710 19.82 12.91 -4.38
C VAL A 710 19.98 13.24 -5.87
N GLU A 711 18.94 12.95 -6.66
CA GLU A 711 19.00 13.11 -8.12
C GLU A 711 19.03 14.58 -8.58
N GLY A 712 18.40 15.48 -7.83
CA GLY A 712 18.33 16.91 -8.12
C GLY A 712 19.60 17.66 -7.70
N LYS A 713 19.88 18.78 -8.38
CA LYS A 713 21.00 19.65 -7.99
C LYS A 713 20.65 20.39 -6.69
N VAL A 714 21.55 20.41 -5.72
CA VAL A 714 21.38 21.25 -4.53
C VAL A 714 22.57 22.18 -4.33
N GLU A 715 22.29 23.41 -3.92
CA GLU A 715 23.30 24.37 -3.53
C GLU A 715 22.82 25.22 -2.36
N PHE A 716 23.76 25.91 -1.72
CA PHE A 716 23.50 26.83 -0.63
C PHE A 716 23.79 28.26 -1.07
N VAL A 717 22.90 29.18 -0.71
CA VAL A 717 23.11 30.63 -0.89
C VAL A 717 22.76 31.31 0.44
N PHE A 718 23.66 32.16 0.91
CA PHE A 718 23.48 32.85 2.19
C PHE A 718 22.27 33.80 2.15
N LEU A 719 21.40 33.69 3.15
CA LEU A 719 20.25 34.54 3.38
C LEU A 719 20.02 34.68 4.89
N ASP A 720 20.09 35.91 5.37
CA ASP A 720 19.64 36.28 6.71
C ASP A 720 18.34 37.08 6.61
N LEU A 721 17.24 36.46 7.00
CA LEU A 721 15.90 37.09 6.97
C LEU A 721 15.73 38.18 8.03
N THR A 722 16.67 38.30 8.99
CA THR A 722 16.68 39.37 9.99
C THR A 722 17.35 40.66 9.49
N SER A 723 17.91 40.63 8.28
CA SER A 723 18.55 41.77 7.61
C SER A 723 17.88 42.03 6.26
N LEU A 724 17.16 43.14 6.10
CA LEU A 724 16.53 43.50 4.82
C LEU A 724 17.56 43.69 3.70
N LYS A 725 18.78 44.13 4.06
CA LYS A 725 19.92 44.21 3.14
C LYS A 725 20.33 42.82 2.64
N SER A 726 20.44 41.84 3.53
CA SER A 726 20.75 40.45 3.19
C SER A 726 19.70 39.83 2.27
N VAL A 727 18.41 40.08 2.53
CA VAL A 727 17.30 39.64 1.67
C VAL A 727 17.44 40.18 0.24
N ARG A 728 17.78 41.47 0.08
CA ARG A 728 17.99 42.10 -1.23
C ARG A 728 19.20 41.51 -1.95
N GLN A 729 20.29 41.27 -1.23
CA GLN A 729 21.49 40.65 -1.79
C GLN A 729 21.22 39.22 -2.28
N PHE A 730 20.48 38.43 -1.52
CA PHE A 730 20.06 37.09 -1.94
C PHE A 730 19.21 37.14 -3.20
N ALA A 731 18.19 38.00 -3.24
CA ALA A 731 17.30 38.11 -4.39
C ALA A 731 18.05 38.54 -5.65
N GLN A 732 18.98 39.49 -5.53
CA GLN A 732 19.86 39.91 -6.63
C GLN A 732 20.76 38.76 -7.08
N ALA A 733 21.44 38.08 -6.15
CA ALA A 733 22.29 36.94 -6.46
C ALA A 733 21.53 35.78 -7.11
N PHE A 734 20.26 35.56 -6.76
CA PHE A 734 19.40 34.59 -7.43
C PHE A 734 19.03 35.06 -8.85
N ALA A 735 18.68 36.34 -9.01
CA ALA A 735 18.32 36.93 -10.30
C ALA A 735 19.48 36.91 -11.31
N ASP A 736 20.70 37.24 -10.88
CA ASP A 736 21.92 37.27 -11.70
C ASP A 736 22.24 35.90 -12.35
N ARG A 737 21.69 34.82 -11.80
CA ARG A 737 21.88 33.46 -12.32
C ARG A 737 20.95 33.11 -13.47
N GLY A 738 19.93 33.93 -13.74
CA GLY A 738 18.98 33.71 -14.83
C GLY A 738 18.16 32.43 -14.72
N LEU A 739 18.05 31.84 -13.51
CA LEU A 739 17.29 30.62 -13.29
C LEU A 739 15.79 30.92 -13.18
N PRO A 740 14.91 30.02 -13.69
CA PRO A 740 13.50 30.08 -13.34
C PRO A 740 13.30 29.78 -11.85
N LEU A 741 12.17 30.17 -11.29
CA LEU A 741 11.78 29.84 -9.92
C LEU A 741 10.36 29.30 -9.93
N HIS A 742 10.20 28.05 -9.53
CA HIS A 742 8.92 27.35 -9.61
C HIS A 742 8.30 27.09 -8.25
N VAL A 743 9.12 26.96 -7.21
CA VAL A 743 8.65 26.73 -5.84
C VAL A 743 9.44 27.62 -4.89
N LEU A 744 8.74 28.40 -4.07
CA LEU A 744 9.31 29.15 -2.96
C LEU A 744 8.69 28.63 -1.66
N VAL A 745 9.52 28.04 -0.80
CA VAL A 745 9.10 27.58 0.53
C VAL A 745 9.67 28.55 1.58
N ASN A 746 8.79 29.40 2.11
CA ASN A 746 9.06 30.29 3.23
C ASN A 746 8.92 29.50 4.55
N ASN A 747 9.96 28.75 4.88
CA ASN A 747 9.98 27.80 6.01
C ASN A 747 10.73 28.32 7.25
N ALA A 748 11.73 29.17 7.08
CA ALA A 748 12.52 29.65 8.21
C ALA A 748 11.65 30.30 9.30
N GLY A 749 12.04 30.15 10.57
CA GLY A 749 11.36 30.84 11.63
C GLY A 749 11.95 30.57 13.00
N THR A 750 11.55 31.38 13.98
CA THR A 750 11.81 31.16 15.39
C THR A 750 10.51 31.24 16.20
N MET A 751 10.52 30.68 17.40
CA MET A 751 9.39 30.69 18.33
C MET A 751 9.83 31.08 19.75
N MET A 752 8.98 31.83 20.43
CA MET A 752 9.08 32.21 21.85
C MET A 752 10.42 32.82 22.31
N VAL A 753 11.14 33.56 21.47
CA VAL A 753 12.39 34.21 21.90
C VAL A 753 12.13 35.44 22.81
N PRO A 754 13.08 35.81 23.69
CA PRO A 754 13.03 37.08 24.41
C PRO A 754 12.97 38.29 23.48
N GLU A 755 12.48 39.42 24.00
CA GLU A 755 12.41 40.68 23.25
C GLU A 755 13.79 41.06 22.73
N ARG A 756 13.88 41.28 21.42
CA ARG A 756 15.07 41.84 20.78
C ARG A 756 14.68 42.46 19.44
N GLN A 757 15.52 43.38 18.98
CA GLN A 757 15.38 44.04 17.69
C GLN A 757 16.39 43.51 16.68
N THR A 758 16.03 43.54 15.41
CA THR A 758 16.94 43.30 14.29
C THR A 758 17.77 44.56 14.00
N GLU A 759 18.77 44.45 13.12
CA GLU A 759 19.57 45.60 12.69
C GLU A 759 18.75 46.69 11.99
N ASP A 760 17.61 46.32 11.39
CA ASP A 760 16.67 47.23 10.75
C ASP A 760 15.68 47.87 11.76
N GLY A 761 15.81 47.58 13.07
CA GLY A 761 15.03 48.22 14.13
C GLY A 761 13.63 47.63 14.37
N PHE A 762 13.38 46.41 13.87
CA PHE A 762 12.11 45.71 13.97
C PHE A 762 12.13 44.57 14.99
N GLU A 763 10.97 44.20 15.54
CA GLU A 763 10.85 43.04 16.44
C GLU A 763 11.26 41.74 15.73
N PHE A 764 11.94 40.86 16.47
CA PHE A 764 12.61 39.70 15.91
C PHE A 764 11.69 38.68 15.24
N HIS A 765 10.59 38.26 15.88
CA HIS A 765 9.65 37.30 15.28
C HIS A 765 8.96 37.89 14.07
N PHE A 766 8.50 39.13 14.17
CA PHE A 766 7.86 39.86 13.09
C PHE A 766 8.79 40.00 11.89
N THR A 767 10.09 40.25 12.12
CA THR A 767 11.07 40.34 11.04
C THR A 767 11.38 38.99 10.44
N LEU A 768 11.84 38.03 11.24
CA LEU A 768 12.30 36.73 10.77
C LEU A 768 11.17 35.90 10.13
N ASN A 769 10.05 35.78 10.84
CA ASN A 769 8.96 34.91 10.39
C ASN A 769 8.16 35.56 9.26
N TYR A 770 8.02 36.88 9.26
CA TYR A 770 7.11 37.60 8.37
C TYR A 770 7.78 38.62 7.43
N LEU A 771 8.31 39.76 7.91
CA LEU A 771 8.79 40.86 7.03
C LEU A 771 9.91 40.41 6.07
N GLY A 772 10.85 39.59 6.53
CA GLY A 772 11.92 39.06 5.70
C GLY A 772 11.37 38.21 4.55
N HIS A 773 10.40 37.33 4.83
CA HIS A 773 9.73 36.52 3.80
C HIS A 773 8.83 37.36 2.89
N PHE A 774 8.17 38.37 3.43
CA PHE A 774 7.38 39.34 2.67
C PHE A 774 8.25 40.03 1.62
N LEU A 775 9.40 40.59 2.03
CA LEU A 775 10.33 41.25 1.12
C LEU A 775 10.92 40.25 0.11
N LEU A 776 11.37 39.08 0.58
CA LEU A 776 11.94 38.03 -0.29
C LEU A 776 10.95 37.61 -1.39
N THR A 777 9.70 37.34 -1.00
CA THR A 777 8.66 36.89 -1.94
C THR A 777 8.38 37.97 -2.98
N ASN A 778 8.26 39.24 -2.56
CA ASN A 778 8.02 40.35 -3.48
C ASN A 778 9.19 40.55 -4.47
N LEU A 779 10.45 40.43 -4.03
CA LEU A 779 11.62 40.55 -4.91
C LEU A 779 11.74 39.40 -5.90
N LEU A 780 11.26 38.20 -5.57
CA LEU A 780 11.28 37.03 -6.43
C LEU A 780 10.00 36.85 -7.27
N LEU A 781 8.99 37.69 -7.05
CA LEU A 781 7.63 37.51 -7.58
C LEU A 781 7.60 37.51 -9.10
N ASP A 782 8.34 38.41 -9.75
CA ASP A 782 8.39 38.48 -11.22
C ASP A 782 9.05 37.25 -11.85
N THR A 783 9.99 36.62 -11.15
CA THR A 783 10.60 35.35 -11.60
C THR A 783 9.63 34.19 -11.42
N LEU A 784 8.87 34.15 -10.32
CA LEU A 784 7.80 33.16 -10.10
C LEU A 784 6.70 33.27 -11.18
N LYS A 785 6.26 34.50 -11.48
CA LYS A 785 5.27 34.79 -12.54
C LYS A 785 5.73 34.32 -13.91
N ARG A 786 6.98 34.64 -14.30
CA ARG A 786 7.56 34.24 -15.59
C ARG A 786 7.79 32.72 -15.71
N SER A 787 8.03 32.05 -14.58
CA SER A 787 8.29 30.61 -14.56
C SER A 787 7.02 29.77 -14.59
N GLY A 788 5.94 30.28 -14.01
CA GLY A 788 4.65 29.61 -13.98
C GLY A 788 3.99 29.56 -15.36
N ARG A 789 3.22 28.51 -15.62
CA ARG A 789 2.40 28.39 -16.83
C ARG A 789 1.04 27.77 -16.48
N PRO A 790 -0.02 28.02 -17.27
CA PRO A 790 -1.30 27.32 -17.08
C PRO A 790 -1.11 25.79 -17.06
N GLY A 791 -1.66 25.14 -16.03
CA GLY A 791 -1.48 23.70 -15.78
C GLY A 791 -0.14 23.29 -15.15
N ARG A 792 0.75 24.24 -14.89
CA ARG A 792 2.04 24.04 -14.20
C ARG A 792 2.50 25.33 -13.50
N CYS A 793 1.68 25.82 -12.58
CA CYS A 793 1.85 27.03 -11.81
C CYS A 793 3.12 26.98 -10.94
N SER A 794 3.69 28.17 -10.73
CA SER A 794 4.67 28.37 -9.65
C SER A 794 3.95 28.38 -8.30
N ARG A 795 4.62 27.96 -7.24
CA ARG A 795 4.00 27.81 -5.91
C ARG A 795 4.79 28.52 -4.83
N ILE A 796 4.10 29.30 -4.02
CA ILE A 796 4.63 29.92 -2.80
C ILE A 796 3.97 29.22 -1.61
N ILE A 797 4.77 28.72 -0.68
CA ILE A 797 4.34 27.97 0.50
C ILE A 797 4.84 28.71 1.74
N ASN A 798 3.92 29.20 2.56
CA ASN A 798 4.22 29.94 3.78
C ASN A 798 3.99 29.03 5.00
N MET A 799 5.02 28.80 5.81
CA MET A 799 4.91 27.96 7.02
C MET A 799 4.30 28.75 8.18
N SER A 800 3.02 28.51 8.43
CA SER A 800 2.25 29.05 9.56
C SER A 800 2.21 28.05 10.74
N SER A 801 1.26 28.21 11.65
CA SER A 801 1.07 27.38 12.85
C SER A 801 -0.32 27.65 13.46
N ALA A 802 -0.88 26.67 14.17
CA ALA A 802 -2.11 26.82 14.96
C ALA A 802 -2.09 28.01 15.94
N THR A 803 -0.92 28.50 16.32
CA THR A 803 -0.78 29.73 17.13
C THR A 803 -1.35 30.98 16.46
N HIS A 804 -1.56 30.98 15.14
CA HIS A 804 -2.22 32.08 14.42
C HIS A 804 -3.68 32.29 14.86
N PHE A 805 -4.37 31.24 15.35
CA PHE A 805 -5.74 31.35 15.86
C PHE A 805 -5.85 32.27 17.08
N ALA A 806 -4.77 32.39 17.85
CA ALA A 806 -4.66 33.31 18.99
C ALA A 806 -3.93 34.62 18.63
N GLY A 807 -3.60 34.82 17.36
CA GLY A 807 -2.89 36.01 16.89
C GLY A 807 -3.81 37.22 16.79
N VAL A 808 -3.27 38.38 17.13
CA VAL A 808 -3.88 39.69 16.87
C VAL A 808 -2.80 40.55 16.22
N VAL A 809 -3.09 41.09 15.03
CA VAL A 809 -2.21 42.05 14.37
C VAL A 809 -2.55 43.43 14.90
N ASP A 810 -1.60 44.02 15.63
CA ASP A 810 -1.72 45.37 16.15
C ASP A 810 -1.11 46.36 15.15
N MET A 811 -1.97 47.06 14.40
CA MET A 811 -1.54 47.99 13.34
C MET A 811 -0.89 49.26 13.88
N GLU A 812 -1.17 49.63 15.14
CA GLU A 812 -0.55 50.78 15.81
C GLU A 812 0.83 50.42 16.36
N ASP A 813 1.04 49.15 16.74
CA ASP A 813 2.32 48.65 17.28
C ASP A 813 2.69 47.25 16.74
N LEU A 814 3.04 47.19 15.45
CA LEU A 814 3.53 45.97 14.80
C LEU A 814 4.83 45.42 15.42
N ASN A 815 5.55 46.23 16.21
CA ASN A 815 6.79 45.85 16.87
C ASN A 815 6.60 45.45 18.35
N LYS A 816 5.37 45.46 18.89
CA LYS A 816 5.05 45.10 20.29
C LYS A 816 5.93 45.82 21.33
N ARG A 817 6.14 47.12 21.15
CA ARG A 817 6.99 48.00 21.97
C ARG A 817 6.39 48.37 23.34
N ILE A 818 5.08 48.21 23.55
CA ILE A 818 4.41 48.63 24.79
C ILE A 818 4.51 47.57 25.91
N CYS A 819 4.13 46.32 25.61
CA CYS A 819 4.18 45.18 26.53
C CYS A 819 4.54 43.91 25.73
N TYR A 820 5.80 43.50 25.77
CA TYR A 820 6.25 42.33 25.01
C TYR A 820 5.76 41.02 25.64
N SER A 821 5.11 40.19 24.81
CA SER A 821 4.83 38.78 25.11
C SER A 821 5.33 37.96 23.95
N SER A 822 6.26 37.04 24.22
CA SER A 822 6.87 36.19 23.18
C SER A 822 5.82 35.32 22.47
N HIS A 823 4.78 34.88 23.20
CA HIS A 823 3.64 34.17 22.61
C HIS A 823 2.81 35.08 21.72
N ALA A 824 2.52 36.31 22.14
CA ALA A 824 1.73 37.25 21.35
C ALA A 824 2.49 37.68 20.08
N ALA A 825 3.79 37.97 20.18
CA ALA A 825 4.64 38.36 19.05
C ALA A 825 4.77 37.20 18.03
N TYR A 826 4.98 35.97 18.50
CA TYR A 826 5.00 34.80 17.63
C TYR A 826 3.65 34.57 16.94
N SER A 827 2.54 34.54 17.69
CA SER A 827 1.18 34.39 17.16
C SER A 827 0.83 35.50 16.15
N GLN A 828 1.21 36.75 16.41
CA GLN A 828 1.07 37.87 15.47
C GLN A 828 1.83 37.61 14.18
N SER A 829 3.09 37.15 14.26
CA SER A 829 3.90 36.85 13.05
C SER A 829 3.29 35.73 12.21
N LYS A 830 2.68 34.71 12.83
CA LYS A 830 2.02 33.60 12.13
C LYS A 830 0.67 34.01 11.54
N LEU A 831 -0.09 34.88 12.20
CA LEU A 831 -1.29 35.47 11.62
C LEU A 831 -0.95 36.39 10.43
N ALA A 832 0.08 37.22 10.55
CA ALA A 832 0.56 38.09 9.46
C ALA A 832 0.93 37.29 8.21
N LEU A 833 1.55 36.12 8.35
CA LEU A 833 1.82 35.20 7.23
C LEU A 833 0.54 34.70 6.54
N VAL A 834 -0.53 34.39 7.29
CA VAL A 834 -1.81 33.94 6.71
C VAL A 834 -2.49 35.09 5.96
N LEU A 835 -2.56 36.28 6.57
CA LEU A 835 -3.08 37.50 5.94
C LEU A 835 -2.35 37.80 4.61
N PHE A 836 -1.02 37.77 4.65
CA PHE A 836 -0.19 37.95 3.44
C PHE A 836 -0.41 36.88 2.39
N THR A 837 -0.61 35.61 2.79
CA THR A 837 -0.89 34.51 1.88
C THR A 837 -2.17 34.78 1.08
N TYR A 838 -3.25 35.18 1.77
CA TYR A 838 -4.54 35.43 1.13
C TYR A 838 -4.51 36.67 0.26
N TYR A 839 -3.96 37.78 0.76
CA TYR A 839 -3.84 39.01 -0.02
C TYR A 839 -3.02 38.78 -1.30
N LEU A 840 -1.84 38.16 -1.19
CA LEU A 840 -0.99 37.91 -2.35
C LEU A 840 -1.66 36.98 -3.36
N GLN A 841 -2.37 35.94 -2.90
CA GLN A 841 -3.12 35.07 -3.80
C GLN A 841 -4.20 35.84 -4.57
N GLU A 842 -4.96 36.70 -3.89
CA GLU A 842 -6.00 37.51 -4.51
C GLU A 842 -5.41 38.41 -5.60
N GLN A 843 -4.31 39.10 -5.31
CA GLN A 843 -3.63 39.97 -6.29
C GLN A 843 -3.07 39.20 -7.49
N LEU A 844 -2.51 38.00 -7.26
CA LEU A 844 -2.02 37.14 -8.35
C LEU A 844 -3.14 36.59 -9.22
N ALA A 845 -4.26 36.23 -8.61
CA ALA A 845 -5.46 35.77 -9.31
C ALA A 845 -6.09 36.90 -10.14
N ALA A 846 -6.22 38.09 -9.56
CA ALA A 846 -6.73 39.29 -10.26
C ALA A 846 -5.85 39.66 -11.46
N GLY A 847 -4.53 39.53 -11.32
CA GLY A 847 -3.58 39.74 -12.43
C GLY A 847 -3.47 38.58 -13.43
N GLY A 848 -4.21 37.47 -13.24
CA GLY A 848 -4.18 36.31 -14.13
C GLY A 848 -2.84 35.57 -14.16
N PHE A 849 -2.01 35.71 -13.14
CA PHE A 849 -0.69 35.09 -13.10
C PHE A 849 -0.77 33.61 -12.67
N PRO A 850 -0.03 32.69 -13.33
CA PRO A 850 -0.01 31.27 -12.99
C PRO A 850 0.87 30.98 -11.76
N VAL A 851 0.53 31.59 -10.62
CA VAL A 851 1.22 31.46 -9.34
C VAL A 851 0.19 31.23 -8.24
N THR A 852 0.42 30.22 -7.41
CA THR A 852 -0.44 29.89 -6.26
C THR A 852 0.29 30.12 -4.95
N VAL A 853 -0.40 30.67 -3.95
CA VAL A 853 0.14 30.97 -2.62
C VAL A 853 -0.72 30.27 -1.57
N ASN A 854 -0.10 29.44 -0.74
CA ASN A 854 -0.78 28.68 0.30
C ASN A 854 -0.03 28.77 1.64
N ALA A 855 -0.78 28.73 2.73
CA ALA A 855 -0.27 28.63 4.09
C ALA A 855 -0.35 27.19 4.58
N VAL A 856 0.66 26.74 5.32
CA VAL A 856 0.78 25.36 5.79
C VAL A 856 1.03 25.33 7.29
N ASP A 857 0.32 24.47 7.99
CA ASP A 857 0.53 24.13 9.39
C ASP A 857 1.15 22.72 9.51
N PRO A 858 2.40 22.60 9.97
CA PRO A 858 3.06 21.31 10.10
C PRO A 858 2.56 20.50 11.31
N GLY A 859 1.73 21.08 12.18
CA GLY A 859 1.37 20.52 13.48
C GLY A 859 2.45 20.76 14.54
N MET A 860 2.35 20.08 15.68
CA MET A 860 3.35 20.16 16.74
C MET A 860 4.55 19.29 16.33
N VAL A 861 5.67 19.89 15.90
CA VAL A 861 6.84 19.18 15.36
C VAL A 861 8.04 19.38 16.27
N ASP A 862 8.72 18.29 16.64
CA ASP A 862 9.93 18.36 17.47
C ASP A 862 11.07 18.98 16.66
N THR A 863 11.26 20.28 16.83
CA THR A 863 12.24 21.09 16.11
C THR A 863 12.98 21.99 17.11
N ALA A 864 14.16 22.50 16.72
CA ALA A 864 14.96 23.43 17.51
C ALA A 864 14.20 24.72 17.93
N LEU A 865 13.02 24.95 17.36
CA LEU A 865 12.07 26.00 17.74
C LEU A 865 11.65 25.95 19.22
N TYR A 866 11.69 24.78 19.86
CA TYR A 866 11.29 24.60 21.27
C TYR A 866 12.43 24.79 22.28
N ASP A 867 13.66 25.02 21.82
CA ASP A 867 14.84 25.13 22.69
C ASP A 867 14.89 26.45 23.47
N ASN A 868 14.03 27.42 23.13
CA ASN A 868 13.92 28.71 23.83
C ASN A 868 12.87 28.72 24.96
N LEU A 869 12.20 27.59 25.25
CA LEU A 869 11.26 27.49 26.37
C LEU A 869 11.98 27.51 27.73
N TRP A 870 11.30 28.00 28.78
CA TRP A 870 11.86 28.04 30.14
C TRP A 870 12.30 26.66 30.66
N SER A 871 13.27 26.63 31.56
CA SER A 871 14.02 25.43 31.99
C SER A 871 13.15 24.25 32.48
N LEU A 872 11.99 24.53 33.10
CA LEU A 872 11.03 23.49 33.51
C LEU A 872 10.21 22.92 32.33
N ALA A 873 9.87 23.73 31.32
CA ALA A 873 9.25 23.22 30.09
C ALA A 873 10.26 22.45 29.23
N GLN A 874 11.54 22.84 29.22
CA GLN A 874 12.62 22.03 28.64
C GLN A 874 12.76 20.68 29.35
N ALA A 875 12.64 20.63 30.69
CA ALA A 875 12.68 19.38 31.45
C ALA A 875 11.47 18.47 31.17
N MET A 876 10.29 19.07 30.94
CA MET A 876 9.05 18.37 30.55
C MET A 876 8.99 18.01 29.05
N LYS A 877 9.92 18.53 28.22
CA LYS A 877 10.03 18.25 26.77
C LYS A 877 10.26 16.77 26.49
N LYS A 878 11.18 16.11 27.19
CA LYS A 878 11.61 14.72 26.91
C LYS A 878 10.49 13.65 26.99
N PRO A 879 9.59 13.65 27.98
CA PRO A 879 8.52 12.65 28.05
C PRO A 879 7.30 12.99 27.17
N VAL A 880 7.03 14.27 26.89
CA VAL A 880 5.86 14.71 26.09
C VAL A 880 6.16 14.77 24.59
N ALA A 881 7.44 14.99 24.21
CA ALA A 881 7.93 15.00 22.82
C ALA A 881 7.65 13.69 22.07
N LYS A 882 7.88 12.53 22.71
CA LYS A 882 7.77 11.20 22.06
C LYS A 882 6.34 10.77 21.71
N THR A 883 5.31 11.44 22.24
CA THR A 883 3.91 10.97 22.16
C THR A 883 2.99 11.97 21.48
N LEU A 884 3.35 13.26 21.42
CA LEU A 884 2.52 14.33 20.84
C LEU A 884 3.20 15.12 19.71
N PHE A 885 4.53 15.02 19.55
CA PHE A 885 5.25 15.78 18.54
C PHE A 885 5.62 14.91 17.33
N ARG A 886 5.45 15.49 16.14
CA ARG A 886 5.84 14.91 14.86
C ARG A 886 7.33 15.01 14.65
N THR A 887 7.88 14.09 13.86
CA THR A 887 9.27 14.21 13.39
C THR A 887 9.40 15.36 12.38
N PRO A 888 10.60 15.95 12.19
CA PRO A 888 10.84 16.94 11.14
C PRO A 888 10.44 16.46 9.72
N ALA A 889 10.58 15.15 9.44
CA ALA A 889 10.15 14.56 8.18
C ALA A 889 8.62 14.52 8.03
N GLU A 890 7.90 14.17 9.10
CA GLU A 890 6.43 14.24 9.14
C GLU A 890 5.93 15.69 9.05
N GLY A 891 6.60 16.63 9.71
CA GLY A 891 6.31 18.07 9.60
C GLY A 891 6.54 18.64 8.20
N ALA A 892 7.60 18.19 7.53
CA ALA A 892 7.91 18.58 6.15
C ALA A 892 6.94 17.96 5.12
N SER A 893 6.28 16.84 5.43
CA SER A 893 5.39 16.17 4.48
C SER A 893 4.31 17.08 3.89
N ILE A 894 3.79 18.03 4.68
CA ILE A 894 2.75 18.95 4.25
C ILE A 894 3.27 20.09 3.37
N SER A 895 4.48 20.60 3.62
CA SER A 895 5.12 21.60 2.75
C SER A 895 5.52 20.96 1.41
N ILE A 896 5.98 19.71 1.44
CA ILE A 896 6.31 18.92 0.24
C ILE A 896 5.04 18.62 -0.57
N TYR A 897 3.95 18.18 0.08
CA TYR A 897 2.64 18.01 -0.56
C TYR A 897 2.19 19.32 -1.20
N ALA A 898 2.29 20.43 -0.48
CA ALA A 898 1.87 21.72 -1.00
C ALA A 898 2.71 22.16 -2.22
N ALA A 899 4.01 21.90 -2.19
CA ALA A 899 4.96 22.25 -3.23
C ALA A 899 4.84 21.41 -4.51
N ALA A 900 4.52 20.12 -4.41
CA ALA A 900 4.68 19.19 -5.54
C ALA A 900 3.44 18.35 -5.89
N SER A 901 2.38 18.35 -5.06
CA SER A 901 1.18 17.55 -5.34
C SER A 901 0.44 18.05 -6.57
N SER A 902 0.05 17.14 -7.48
CA SER A 902 -0.81 17.47 -8.62
C SER A 902 -2.18 17.97 -8.18
N GLU A 903 -2.63 17.60 -6.97
CA GLU A 903 -3.91 18.07 -6.43
C GLU A 903 -3.88 19.57 -6.18
N LEU A 904 -2.77 20.17 -5.73
CA LEU A 904 -2.71 21.62 -5.51
C LEU A 904 -2.40 22.45 -6.76
N GLU A 905 -2.39 21.83 -7.94
CA GLU A 905 -2.17 22.56 -9.19
C GLU A 905 -3.30 23.58 -9.43
N GLY A 906 -2.94 24.85 -9.59
CA GLY A 906 -3.90 25.96 -9.72
C GLY A 906 -4.75 26.25 -8.47
N VAL A 907 -4.41 25.69 -7.31
CA VAL A 907 -5.12 25.93 -6.04
C VAL A 907 -4.29 26.83 -5.13
N GLY A 908 -4.79 28.05 -4.89
CA GLY A 908 -4.23 29.01 -3.95
C GLY A 908 -5.18 29.34 -2.79
N ALA A 909 -4.74 30.23 -1.90
CA ALA A 909 -5.50 30.75 -0.75
C ALA A 909 -5.99 29.66 0.21
N CYS A 910 -5.24 28.56 0.34
CA CYS A 910 -5.55 27.51 1.31
C CYS A 910 -4.68 27.65 2.57
N TYR A 911 -5.29 27.39 3.73
CA TYR A 911 -4.57 26.99 4.94
C TYR A 911 -4.64 25.46 5.05
N LEU A 912 -3.48 24.80 5.05
CA LEU A 912 -3.37 23.34 4.97
C LEU A 912 -2.88 22.76 6.29
N TYR A 913 -3.58 21.74 6.78
CA TYR A 913 -3.19 20.92 7.93
C TYR A 913 -3.49 19.47 7.61
N ASN A 914 -2.53 18.55 7.85
CA ASN A 914 -2.67 17.12 7.52
C ASN A 914 -3.07 16.83 6.08
N SER A 915 -2.53 17.59 5.11
CA SER A 915 -2.89 17.48 3.69
C SER A 915 -4.36 17.77 3.39
N HIS A 916 -5.07 18.38 4.34
CA HIS A 916 -6.43 18.85 4.19
C HIS A 916 -6.49 20.36 4.27
N ARG A 917 -7.46 20.94 3.56
CA ARG A 917 -7.79 22.35 3.66
C ARG A 917 -8.62 22.55 4.91
N ILE A 918 -8.18 23.45 5.79
CA ILE A 918 -8.95 23.84 6.96
C ILE A 918 -9.14 25.36 6.96
N GLN A 919 -10.14 25.83 7.70
CA GLN A 919 -10.37 27.26 7.87
C GLN A 919 -9.34 27.83 8.86
N SER A 920 -8.72 28.95 8.51
CA SER A 920 -7.86 29.73 9.41
C SER A 920 -8.69 30.66 10.30
N SER A 921 -8.05 31.45 11.16
CA SER A 921 -8.74 32.40 12.04
C SER A 921 -9.68 33.35 11.29
N ASP A 922 -10.80 33.74 11.89
CA ASP A 922 -11.77 34.64 11.24
C ASP A 922 -11.13 35.99 10.85
N SER A 923 -10.26 36.52 11.71
CA SER A 923 -9.46 37.73 11.44
C SER A 923 -8.59 37.63 10.20
N SER A 924 -8.17 36.42 9.80
CA SER A 924 -7.34 36.25 8.61
C SER A 924 -8.11 36.50 7.30
N TYR A 925 -9.45 36.48 7.32
CA TYR A 925 -10.29 36.75 6.15
C TYR A 925 -10.73 38.22 6.04
N ASP A 926 -10.26 39.10 6.93
CA ASP A 926 -10.52 40.54 6.86
C ASP A 926 -9.67 41.17 5.74
N SER A 927 -10.31 41.51 4.63
CA SER A 927 -9.66 42.09 3.46
C SER A 927 -9.08 43.48 3.71
N GLU A 928 -9.67 44.27 4.62
CA GLU A 928 -9.15 45.60 4.97
C GLU A 928 -7.86 45.45 5.77
N LEU A 929 -7.87 44.57 6.78
CA LEU A 929 -6.68 44.25 7.56
C LEU A 929 -5.55 43.67 6.70
N GLN A 930 -5.89 42.78 5.75
CA GLN A 930 -4.94 42.24 4.78
C GLN A 930 -4.28 43.34 3.94
N ALA A 931 -5.08 44.26 3.38
CA ALA A 931 -4.61 45.36 2.54
C ALA A 931 -3.79 46.38 3.34
N GLU A 932 -4.23 46.71 4.54
CA GLU A 932 -3.55 47.64 5.43
C GLU A 932 -2.19 47.08 5.88
N LEU A 933 -2.16 45.81 6.30
CA LEU A 933 -0.91 45.11 6.64
C LEU A 933 0.04 45.09 5.44
N TRP A 934 -0.44 44.76 4.23
CA TRP A 934 0.37 44.75 3.02
C TRP A 934 1.00 46.13 2.74
N LYS A 935 0.19 47.19 2.80
CA LYS A 935 0.66 48.57 2.57
C LYS A 935 1.71 48.96 3.60
N LYS A 936 1.45 48.69 4.88
CA LYS A 936 2.42 48.93 5.96
C LYS A 936 3.69 48.14 5.75
N SER A 937 3.61 46.86 5.40
CA SER A 937 4.79 46.05 5.11
C SER A 937 5.60 46.60 3.93
N CYS A 938 4.97 47.10 2.87
CA CYS A 938 5.67 47.78 1.76
C CYS A 938 6.43 49.03 2.24
N GLU A 939 5.80 49.87 3.07
CA GLU A 939 6.42 51.05 3.69
C GLU A 939 7.63 50.65 4.54
N LEU A 940 7.46 49.65 5.42
CA LEU A 940 8.50 49.19 6.34
C LEU A 940 9.72 48.62 5.63
N VAL A 941 9.52 47.85 4.55
CA VAL A 941 10.64 47.24 3.82
C VAL A 941 11.16 48.11 2.68
N GLY A 942 10.53 49.26 2.40
CA GLY A 942 10.96 50.20 1.37
C GLY A 942 10.81 49.65 -0.06
N ILE A 943 9.66 49.06 -0.38
CA ILE A 943 9.30 48.67 -1.75
C ILE A 943 8.04 49.41 -2.19
N ARG A 944 7.91 49.64 -3.50
CA ARG A 944 6.67 50.18 -4.06
C ARG A 944 5.58 49.12 -3.95
N ASP A 945 4.38 49.54 -3.62
CA ASP A 945 3.22 48.68 -3.74
C ASP A 945 2.96 48.37 -5.22
N SER A 946 3.39 47.21 -5.67
CA SER A 946 3.23 46.77 -7.06
C SER A 946 1.80 46.29 -7.36
N CYS A 947 0.98 46.03 -6.34
CA CYS A 947 -0.37 45.48 -6.48
C CYS A 947 -1.43 46.53 -6.83
N THR A 948 -1.23 47.79 -6.45
CA THR A 948 -2.12 48.91 -6.81
C THR A 948 -2.20 49.21 -8.31
N SER A 949 -1.29 48.67 -9.13
CA SER A 949 -1.28 48.88 -10.59
C SER A 949 -2.37 48.08 -11.35
N TYR A 950 -2.87 46.98 -10.79
CA TYR A 950 -3.84 46.10 -11.47
C TYR A 950 -5.30 46.54 -11.34
N GLN A 951 -5.59 47.52 -10.47
CA GLN A 951 -6.92 48.11 -10.32
C GLN A 951 -7.19 49.29 -11.29
N SER A 952 -6.17 49.81 -12.00
CA SER A 952 -6.34 50.97 -12.91
C SER A 952 -6.60 50.62 -14.38
N THR A 953 -6.61 49.34 -14.73
CA THR A 953 -6.98 48.83 -16.05
C THR A 953 -8.12 47.82 -15.90
N ALA A 954 -9.29 48.32 -15.52
CA ALA A 954 -10.58 47.64 -15.69
C ALA A 954 -11.46 48.50 -16.60
#